data_AF-A0A2I1R3Q6-F1
#
_entry.id   AF-A0A2I1R3Q6-F1
#
_cell.length_a   1.000
_cell.length_b   1.000
_cell.length_c   1.000
_cell.angle_alpha   90.00
_cell.angle_beta   90.00
_cell.angle_gamma   90.00
#
_symmetry.space_group_name_H-M   'P 1'
#
loop_
_entity.id
_entity.type
_entity.pdbx_description
1 polymer ?
#
loop_
_entity_poly.entity_id
_entity_poly.type
_entity_poly.pdbx_seq_one_letter_code
_entity_poly.pdbx_strand_id
1 'polypeptide(L)'
;MRDVVATAQREPGTARRGVCVITAGPGAGKTHTLRELASAADGSVRTVRADELSWRQPFGLAGQLLDVDLPNPVPDGFEDDLYARVDALCASGPLVLVVDDAHHADAATLELLSRLVAATRVLPLTLLVGRRPLPERDLLNRLVARAEVGEWSLPPLGVDEVRRISAEIVGAAPDDELLGLLDASGGNPMHVISVLRALQQSGGLRIADGRASVDARTRAGMPSGLEDAIAEHVALLDGRARELTQKLAVWGGPATLAQLAAVDAVPPASLVGAAQSAIDAGIIAVDDAGALRFTHDLYADVTYGHLDPMLRSVLHDAIASHPSTRHNPQSVAHHRIASGSDESAMFAAVRRAESELASTPAVAAELLETLATRTVRPPAGVNTALALALARTGQLNRASRVAEDGMASATEIAEIADLHRILLFALIAQGETDRVRGLIDETLKLPVGDDVVGTLTDLRHYVGLLDGRAPAPDTPFFDVDLDASTRSVSGLIAEALRLFLRGEVDDALRTALLASRRDAEESAAGTLSTSSADIWPSLIEQYAHGPAAAADLLAGAARLRSSRGTDWMTAYHEFTRGGIALGLGDLDDSAASFDAGLDRADSADMGWKSMAVGGRAMVDVLRGDLATASTRLDAWDGTGLPNQFGFPVPAHARALLHEANRKLRAAATTAGAAWDDGRRLNLCSWLPTVALGTARIGVRAGDTALLGSVLDGLDDIPIPPAWPMSGPVAVARAMCAVALHDENPLTIVAAADEHADILQTVGDRQSEACVWEEAACAAAIAGDRDRGRDLARRAMRLTRAMGAATSSTRVASRLRPLGIRLDPAARDRPTHGWESLTKTETTVAELVATGMSGGEIADRLFISIRTVQTHVSHALAKLGLRTRVELAAFVVGRQQS
;
A
#
# COMPACT_ATOMS: atom_id res chain seq x y z
N MET A 1 0.42 28.89 -7.74
CA MET A 1 0.01 27.56 -8.25
C MET A 1 0.81 27.11 -9.47
N ARG A 2 1.00 27.97 -10.48
CA ARG A 2 2.11 27.78 -11.44
C ARG A 2 3.44 27.59 -10.72
N ASP A 3 3.68 28.32 -9.61
CA ASP A 3 4.82 28.05 -8.73
C ASP A 3 4.76 26.69 -8.03
N VAL A 4 3.59 26.12 -7.70
CA VAL A 4 3.52 24.79 -7.05
C VAL A 4 3.87 23.69 -8.04
N VAL A 5 3.35 23.75 -9.27
CA VAL A 5 3.69 22.81 -10.34
C VAL A 5 5.14 23.03 -10.81
N ALA A 6 5.56 24.28 -11.02
CA ALA A 6 6.95 24.59 -11.38
C ALA A 6 7.96 24.24 -10.27
N THR A 7 7.59 24.33 -8.99
CA THR A 7 8.47 23.92 -7.86
C THR A 7 8.47 22.39 -7.70
N ALA A 8 7.33 21.72 -7.90
CA ALA A 8 7.25 20.25 -7.97
C ALA A 8 8.12 19.67 -9.11
N GLN A 9 8.33 20.44 -10.18
CA GLN A 9 9.15 20.05 -11.33
C GLN A 9 10.63 20.48 -11.24
N ARG A 10 11.00 21.48 -10.42
CA ARG A 10 12.36 22.08 -10.43
C ARG A 10 13.29 21.64 -9.29
N GLU A 11 12.78 21.10 -8.18
CA GLU A 11 13.62 20.67 -7.05
C GLU A 11 13.25 19.28 -6.49
N PRO A 12 13.74 18.18 -7.10
CA PRO A 12 13.62 16.85 -6.54
C PRO A 12 14.61 16.72 -5.37
N GLY A 13 14.11 16.70 -4.12
CA GLY A 13 14.96 16.52 -2.93
C GLY A 13 14.50 17.27 -1.68
N THR A 14 13.58 18.22 -1.80
CA THR A 14 12.86 18.77 -0.64
C THR A 14 11.47 18.13 -0.56
N ALA A 15 10.97 17.89 0.65
CA ALA A 15 9.80 17.05 0.93
C ALA A 15 8.42 17.59 0.44
N ARG A 16 8.27 18.04 -0.82
CA ARG A 16 6.99 18.59 -1.33
C ARG A 16 6.55 18.10 -2.72
N ARG A 17 5.63 17.12 -2.67
CA ARG A 17 4.36 16.91 -3.42
C ARG A 17 4.40 16.85 -4.96
N GLY A 18 4.65 15.65 -5.51
CA GLY A 18 4.37 15.30 -6.92
C GLY A 18 2.91 14.94 -7.21
N VAL A 19 1.99 15.07 -6.24
CA VAL A 19 0.55 14.80 -6.42
C VAL A 19 -0.27 16.00 -5.96
N CYS A 20 -1.11 16.53 -6.84
CA CYS A 20 -2.06 17.59 -6.54
C CYS A 20 -3.48 17.14 -6.87
N VAL A 21 -4.37 17.21 -5.88
CA VAL A 21 -5.80 16.97 -6.03
C VAL A 21 -6.53 18.31 -6.01
N ILE A 22 -7.31 18.59 -7.04
CA ILE A 22 -8.17 19.78 -7.12
C ILE A 22 -9.61 19.35 -6.81
N THR A 23 -10.12 19.83 -5.68
CA THR A 23 -11.46 19.51 -5.20
C THR A 23 -12.35 20.74 -5.38
N ALA A 24 -13.46 20.59 -6.11
CA ALA A 24 -14.43 21.67 -6.27
C ALA A 24 -15.81 21.14 -6.64
N GLY A 25 -16.82 21.95 -6.35
CA GLY A 25 -18.19 21.71 -6.82
C GLY A 25 -18.31 21.64 -8.34
N PRO A 26 -19.45 21.18 -8.85
CA PRO A 26 -19.68 21.11 -10.29
C PRO A 26 -19.72 22.53 -10.91
N GLY A 27 -19.19 22.68 -12.13
CA GLY A 27 -19.14 23.97 -12.81
C GLY A 27 -18.12 24.98 -12.28
N ALA A 28 -17.37 24.66 -11.21
CA ALA A 28 -16.41 25.56 -10.56
C ALA A 28 -15.14 25.87 -11.40
N GLY A 29 -14.94 25.23 -12.56
CA GLY A 29 -13.78 25.45 -13.43
C GLY A 29 -12.60 24.48 -13.22
N LYS A 30 -12.80 23.35 -12.53
CA LYS A 30 -11.75 22.32 -12.30
C LYS A 30 -11.02 21.91 -13.58
N THR A 31 -11.75 21.50 -14.61
CA THR A 31 -11.21 21.08 -15.90
C THR A 31 -10.35 22.15 -16.54
N HIS A 32 -10.77 23.42 -16.48
CA HIS A 32 -10.00 24.55 -17.02
C HIS A 32 -8.70 24.72 -16.25
N THR A 33 -8.77 24.70 -14.92
CA THR A 33 -7.60 24.79 -14.03
C THR A 33 -6.61 23.64 -14.25
N LEU A 34 -7.08 22.40 -14.40
CA LEU A 34 -6.23 21.26 -14.71
C LEU A 34 -5.52 21.45 -16.06
N ARG A 35 -6.23 21.90 -17.09
CA ARG A 35 -5.64 22.20 -18.40
C ARG A 35 -4.59 23.29 -18.35
N GLU A 36 -4.83 24.37 -17.60
CA GLU A 36 -3.86 25.46 -17.41
C GLU A 36 -2.60 25.00 -16.63
N LEU A 37 -2.76 24.09 -15.68
CA LEU A 37 -1.62 23.52 -14.97
C LEU A 37 -0.84 22.56 -15.85
N ALA A 38 -1.54 21.74 -16.62
CA ALA A 38 -0.95 20.78 -17.55
C ALA A 38 -0.19 21.49 -18.68
N SER A 39 -0.71 22.60 -19.21
CA SER A 39 -0.05 23.38 -20.27
C SER A 39 1.19 24.13 -19.78
N ALA A 40 1.25 24.45 -18.49
CA ALA A 40 2.39 25.09 -17.85
C ALA A 40 3.47 24.11 -17.36
N ALA A 41 3.22 22.80 -17.49
CA ALA A 41 4.08 21.76 -16.96
C ALA A 41 5.17 21.36 -17.97
N ASP A 42 6.40 21.17 -17.48
CA ASP A 42 7.50 20.63 -18.29
C ASP A 42 7.34 19.11 -18.48
N GLY A 43 7.60 18.61 -19.69
CA GLY A 43 7.62 17.17 -20.00
C GLY A 43 6.43 16.68 -20.84
N SER A 44 6.26 15.36 -20.86
CA SER A 44 5.14 14.71 -21.56
C SER A 44 3.87 14.79 -20.71
N VAL A 45 2.77 15.27 -21.31
CA VAL A 45 1.48 15.42 -20.63
C VAL A 45 0.50 14.44 -21.23
N ARG A 46 -0.15 13.65 -20.38
CA ARG A 46 -1.25 12.76 -20.76
C ARG A 46 -2.47 13.10 -19.92
N THR A 47 -3.60 13.32 -20.59
CA THR A 47 -4.84 13.76 -19.95
C THR A 47 -5.96 12.79 -20.30
N VAL A 48 -6.73 12.41 -19.28
CA VAL A 48 -7.95 11.62 -19.41
C VAL A 48 -9.04 12.25 -18.57
N ARG A 49 -10.30 12.07 -18.98
CA ARG A 49 -11.47 12.50 -18.23
C ARG A 49 -12.37 11.31 -17.96
N ALA A 50 -12.72 11.09 -16.71
CA ALA A 50 -13.65 10.03 -16.35
C ALA A 50 -15.11 10.44 -16.57
N ASP A 51 -15.93 9.48 -16.99
CA ASP A 51 -17.39 9.58 -17.14
C ASP A 51 -18.11 8.48 -16.34
N GLU A 52 -19.45 8.52 -16.27
CA GLU A 52 -20.22 7.60 -15.44
C GLU A 52 -20.09 6.12 -15.86
N LEU A 53 -19.64 5.83 -17.08
CA LEU A 53 -19.31 4.48 -17.53
C LEU A 53 -17.86 4.08 -17.25
N SER A 54 -16.95 5.06 -17.09
CA SER A 54 -15.51 4.86 -16.92
C SER A 54 -15.17 4.02 -15.69
N TRP A 55 -16.01 4.00 -14.65
CA TRP A 55 -15.76 3.16 -13.48
C TRP A 55 -15.99 1.65 -13.69
N ARG A 56 -16.53 1.26 -14.86
CA ARG A 56 -17.11 -0.08 -15.06
C ARG A 56 -16.23 -1.00 -15.90
N GLN A 57 -15.23 -0.47 -16.59
CA GLN A 57 -14.18 -1.26 -17.20
C GLN A 57 -12.96 -1.22 -16.28
N PRO A 58 -12.48 -2.37 -15.79
CA PRO A 58 -11.29 -2.37 -14.94
C PRO A 58 -10.10 -1.79 -15.69
N PHE A 59 -9.42 -0.84 -15.05
CA PHE A 59 -8.35 -0.04 -15.64
C PHE A 59 -8.76 0.74 -16.91
N GLY A 60 -10.06 0.91 -17.18
CA GLY A 60 -10.58 1.60 -18.36
C GLY A 60 -9.93 2.97 -18.55
N LEU A 61 -9.94 3.74 -17.48
CA LEU A 61 -9.37 5.09 -17.47
C LEU A 61 -7.83 5.08 -17.50
N ALA A 62 -7.19 4.13 -16.81
CA ALA A 62 -5.74 3.96 -16.85
C ALA A 62 -5.23 3.54 -18.23
N GLY A 63 -5.91 2.63 -18.92
CA GLY A 63 -5.58 2.19 -20.28
C GLY A 63 -5.61 3.35 -21.27
N GLN A 64 -6.66 4.17 -21.22
CA GLN A 64 -6.74 5.40 -22.02
C GLN A 64 -5.62 6.39 -21.67
N LEU A 65 -5.38 6.61 -20.38
CA LEU A 65 -4.35 7.53 -19.90
C LEU A 65 -2.94 7.10 -20.35
N LEU A 66 -2.68 5.79 -20.41
CA LEU A 66 -1.35 5.22 -20.70
C LEU A 66 -1.19 4.73 -22.15
N ASP A 67 -2.25 4.84 -22.96
CA ASP A 67 -2.32 4.32 -24.32
C ASP A 67 -1.98 2.82 -24.37
N VAL A 68 -2.74 2.05 -23.59
CA VAL A 68 -2.62 0.60 -23.42
C VAL A 68 -3.96 -0.06 -23.73
N ASP A 69 -3.95 -0.99 -24.67
CA ASP A 69 -5.11 -1.83 -24.97
C ASP A 69 -5.38 -2.78 -23.80
N LEU A 70 -6.60 -2.73 -23.27
CA LEU A 70 -6.99 -3.53 -22.12
C LEU A 70 -7.44 -4.93 -22.57
N PRO A 71 -6.80 -6.00 -22.06
CA PRO A 71 -7.31 -7.36 -22.28
C PRO A 71 -8.69 -7.53 -21.64
N ASN A 72 -9.53 -8.37 -22.24
CA ASN A 72 -10.84 -8.72 -21.71
C ASN A 72 -11.03 -10.24 -21.71
N PRO A 73 -11.07 -10.90 -20.54
CA PRO A 73 -10.95 -10.33 -19.19
C PRO A 73 -9.52 -9.82 -18.90
N VAL A 74 -9.39 -8.93 -17.91
CA VAL A 74 -8.09 -8.46 -17.42
C VAL A 74 -7.40 -9.58 -16.65
N PRO A 75 -6.13 -9.93 -16.95
CA PRO A 75 -5.40 -10.97 -16.25
C PRO A 75 -4.91 -10.52 -14.87
N ASP A 76 -4.59 -11.47 -14.00
CA ASP A 76 -3.92 -11.20 -12.73
C ASP A 76 -2.59 -10.48 -12.95
N GLY A 77 -2.27 -9.52 -12.06
CA GLY A 77 -1.02 -8.77 -12.12
C GLY A 77 -0.95 -7.68 -13.20
N PHE A 78 -2.00 -7.45 -13.99
CA PHE A 78 -1.99 -6.43 -15.05
C PHE A 78 -1.71 -4.99 -14.54
N GLU A 79 -1.96 -4.71 -13.26
CA GLU A 79 -1.55 -3.45 -12.64
C GLU A 79 -0.03 -3.23 -12.65
N ASP A 80 0.77 -4.29 -12.59
CA ASP A 80 2.22 -4.22 -12.69
C ASP A 80 2.65 -3.83 -14.11
N ASP A 81 1.94 -4.29 -15.14
CA ASP A 81 2.17 -3.88 -16.54
C ASP A 81 1.89 -2.39 -16.74
N LEU A 82 0.77 -1.90 -16.20
CA LEU A 82 0.41 -0.47 -16.23
C LEU A 82 1.42 0.38 -15.45
N TYR A 83 1.87 -0.13 -14.30
CA TYR A 83 2.90 0.54 -13.50
C TYR A 83 4.25 0.58 -14.24
N ALA A 84 4.67 -0.53 -14.85
CA ALA A 84 5.87 -0.61 -15.67
C ALA A 84 5.78 0.32 -16.88
N ARG A 85 4.59 0.47 -17.47
CA ARG A 85 4.34 1.44 -18.54
C ARG A 85 4.55 2.88 -18.08
N VAL A 86 4.08 3.25 -16.89
CA VAL A 86 4.34 4.58 -16.31
C VAL A 86 5.84 4.81 -16.12
N ASP A 87 6.55 3.81 -15.60
CA ASP A 87 7.99 3.90 -15.41
C ASP A 87 8.74 4.04 -16.75
N ALA A 88 8.37 3.28 -17.77
CA ALA A 88 8.94 3.39 -19.12
C ALA A 88 8.71 4.79 -19.73
N LEU A 89 7.53 5.37 -19.53
CA LEU A 89 7.26 6.75 -19.97
C LEU A 89 8.14 7.75 -19.20
N CYS A 90 8.31 7.57 -17.89
CA CYS A 90 9.19 8.39 -17.06
C CYS A 90 10.68 8.25 -17.43
N ALA A 91 11.09 7.12 -17.99
CA ALA A 91 12.45 6.92 -18.48
C ALA A 91 12.79 7.83 -19.68
N SER A 92 11.78 8.30 -20.42
CA SER A 92 11.95 9.21 -21.56
C SER A 92 12.02 10.69 -21.14
N GLY A 93 11.71 11.01 -19.88
CA GLY A 93 11.67 12.38 -19.34
C GLY A 93 10.52 12.57 -18.35
N PRO A 94 10.31 13.79 -17.82
CA PRO A 94 9.22 14.07 -16.91
C PRO A 94 7.84 13.75 -17.52
N LEU A 95 6.97 13.14 -16.71
CA LEU A 95 5.62 12.73 -17.09
C LEU A 95 4.59 13.41 -16.17
N VAL A 96 3.57 14.00 -16.79
CA VAL A 96 2.41 14.58 -16.09
C VAL A 96 1.18 13.79 -16.49
N LEU A 97 0.57 13.12 -15.52
CA LEU A 97 -0.69 12.41 -15.69
C LEU A 97 -1.82 13.26 -15.11
N VAL A 98 -2.81 13.58 -15.94
CA VAL A 98 -3.96 14.40 -15.58
C VAL A 98 -5.21 13.54 -15.64
N VAL A 99 -5.88 13.40 -14.51
CA VAL A 99 -7.15 12.69 -14.38
C VAL A 99 -8.22 13.68 -13.99
N ASP A 100 -9.10 14.03 -14.93
CA ASP A 100 -10.24 14.89 -14.65
C ASP A 100 -11.46 14.07 -14.22
N ASP A 101 -12.27 14.66 -13.33
CA ASP A 101 -13.48 14.06 -12.77
C ASP A 101 -13.28 12.65 -12.16
N ALA A 102 -12.17 12.41 -11.46
CA ALA A 102 -11.76 11.10 -10.91
C ALA A 102 -12.79 10.39 -10.00
N HIS A 103 -13.80 11.09 -9.50
CA HIS A 103 -14.95 10.50 -8.79
C HIS A 103 -15.80 9.57 -9.66
N HIS A 104 -15.58 9.60 -10.97
CA HIS A 104 -16.15 8.66 -11.95
C HIS A 104 -15.15 7.58 -12.42
N ALA A 105 -13.92 7.54 -11.89
CA ALA A 105 -12.91 6.57 -12.28
C ALA A 105 -13.19 5.17 -11.69
N ASP A 106 -12.70 4.12 -12.35
CA ASP A 106 -12.85 2.75 -11.86
C ASP A 106 -11.98 2.48 -10.64
N ALA A 107 -12.48 1.60 -9.77
CA ALA A 107 -11.79 1.26 -8.53
C ALA A 107 -10.36 0.75 -8.77
N ALA A 108 -10.12 -0.02 -9.84
CA ALA A 108 -8.78 -0.51 -10.18
C ALA A 108 -7.84 0.62 -10.63
N THR A 109 -8.32 1.60 -11.42
CA THR A 109 -7.57 2.82 -11.72
C THR A 109 -7.29 3.64 -10.46
N LEU A 110 -8.24 3.78 -9.54
CA LEU A 110 -8.01 4.50 -8.28
C LEU A 110 -6.95 3.82 -7.40
N GLU A 111 -6.93 2.49 -7.36
CA GLU A 111 -5.87 1.71 -6.69
C GLU A 111 -4.51 1.93 -7.38
N LEU A 112 -4.46 1.89 -8.71
CA LEU A 112 -3.25 2.21 -9.46
C LEU A 112 -2.76 3.65 -9.16
N LEU A 113 -3.65 4.66 -9.18
CA LEU A 113 -3.29 6.04 -8.85
C LEU A 113 -2.75 6.14 -7.43
N SER A 114 -3.38 5.45 -6.48
CA SER A 114 -2.91 5.34 -5.10
C SER A 114 -1.50 4.71 -5.04
N ARG A 115 -1.25 3.65 -5.81
CA ARG A 115 0.08 3.02 -5.93
C ARG A 115 1.11 3.98 -6.56
N LEU A 116 0.70 4.81 -7.52
CA LEU A 116 1.55 5.81 -8.18
C LEU A 116 1.91 7.01 -7.28
N VAL A 117 1.11 7.33 -6.25
CA VAL A 117 1.44 8.41 -5.28
C VAL A 117 2.84 8.19 -4.69
N ALA A 118 3.16 6.96 -4.29
CA ALA A 118 4.49 6.63 -3.76
C ALA A 118 5.59 6.74 -4.84
N ALA A 119 5.25 6.42 -6.09
CA ALA A 119 6.14 6.51 -7.25
C ALA A 119 6.60 7.94 -7.54
N THR A 120 5.80 8.96 -7.18
CA THR A 120 6.18 10.37 -7.39
C THR A 120 7.40 10.83 -6.60
N ARG A 121 7.85 10.05 -5.59
CA ARG A 121 9.07 10.34 -4.81
C ARG A 121 10.36 9.96 -5.55
N VAL A 122 10.24 9.14 -6.58
CA VAL A 122 11.35 8.35 -7.14
C VAL A 122 11.37 8.37 -8.66
N LEU A 123 10.20 8.56 -9.29
CA LEU A 123 10.06 8.83 -10.72
C LEU A 123 9.83 10.33 -10.95
N PRO A 124 10.25 10.88 -12.11
CA PRO A 124 9.90 12.23 -12.54
C PRO A 124 8.42 12.31 -12.96
N LEU A 125 7.51 11.94 -12.05
CA LEU A 125 6.08 11.79 -12.25
C LEU A 125 5.33 12.86 -11.45
N THR A 126 4.45 13.59 -12.13
CA THR A 126 3.46 14.48 -11.51
C THR A 126 2.05 13.95 -11.77
N LEU A 127 1.24 13.84 -10.72
CA LEU A 127 -0.18 13.47 -10.81
C LEU A 127 -1.04 14.70 -10.52
N LEU A 128 -1.92 15.05 -11.46
CA LEU A 128 -2.94 16.08 -11.30
C LEU A 128 -4.33 15.41 -11.35
N VAL A 129 -5.08 15.48 -10.26
CA VAL A 129 -6.36 14.77 -10.13
C VAL A 129 -7.47 15.76 -9.81
N GLY A 130 -8.47 15.88 -10.69
CA GLY A 130 -9.69 16.63 -10.43
C GLY A 130 -10.74 15.76 -9.78
N ARG A 131 -11.37 16.21 -8.69
CA ARG A 131 -12.50 15.51 -8.08
C ARG A 131 -13.61 16.45 -7.62
N ARG A 132 -14.79 15.89 -7.39
CA ARG A 132 -15.85 16.51 -6.61
C ARG A 132 -15.75 16.01 -5.15
N PRO A 133 -16.20 16.81 -4.16
CA PRO A 133 -16.31 16.34 -2.78
C PRO A 133 -17.39 15.26 -2.64
N LEU A 134 -18.45 15.34 -3.45
CA LEU A 134 -19.55 14.38 -3.50
C LEU A 134 -19.75 13.86 -4.94
N PRO A 135 -20.16 12.58 -5.12
CA PRO A 135 -20.33 11.57 -4.06
C PRO A 135 -19.00 11.18 -3.40
N GLU A 136 -19.04 10.81 -2.13
CA GLU A 136 -17.86 10.32 -1.43
C GLU A 136 -17.44 8.97 -2.00
N ARG A 137 -16.13 8.78 -2.16
CA ARG A 137 -15.52 7.57 -2.69
C ARG A 137 -14.35 7.20 -1.80
N ASP A 138 -14.44 6.08 -1.09
CA ASP A 138 -13.44 5.66 -0.11
C ASP A 138 -12.02 5.57 -0.68
N LEU A 139 -11.86 5.05 -1.90
CA LEU A 139 -10.56 4.96 -2.57
C LEU A 139 -9.95 6.35 -2.86
N LEU A 140 -10.78 7.32 -3.27
CA LEU A 140 -10.33 8.70 -3.46
C LEU A 140 -10.04 9.42 -2.14
N ASN A 141 -10.88 9.21 -1.13
CA ASN A 141 -10.66 9.79 0.20
C ASN A 141 -9.35 9.26 0.80
N ARG A 142 -9.06 7.95 0.65
CA ARG A 142 -7.78 7.35 1.02
C ARG A 142 -6.61 7.91 0.23
N LEU A 143 -6.77 8.14 -1.07
CA LEU A 143 -5.74 8.79 -1.89
C LEU A 143 -5.45 10.20 -1.37
N VAL A 144 -6.49 11.00 -1.10
CA VAL A 144 -6.37 12.39 -0.61
C VAL A 144 -5.78 12.46 0.81
N ALA A 145 -6.08 11.49 1.67
CA ALA A 145 -5.60 11.46 3.05
C ALA A 145 -4.09 11.19 3.19
N ARG A 146 -3.42 10.78 2.11
CA ARG A 146 -1.98 10.50 2.11
C ARG A 146 -1.17 11.78 2.30
N ALA A 147 -0.12 11.70 3.12
CA ALA A 147 0.71 12.86 3.46
C ALA A 147 1.42 13.49 2.24
N GLU A 148 1.66 12.68 1.20
CA GLU A 148 2.27 13.06 -0.07
C GLU A 148 1.35 13.89 -0.98
N VAL A 149 0.03 13.84 -0.73
CA VAL A 149 -0.98 14.45 -1.59
C VAL A 149 -1.30 15.86 -1.12
N GLY A 150 -1.21 16.82 -2.04
CA GLY A 150 -1.69 18.18 -1.82
C GLY A 150 -3.10 18.36 -2.34
N GLU A 151 -4.09 18.43 -1.45
CA GLU A 151 -5.45 18.83 -1.83
C GLU A 151 -5.57 20.35 -1.87
N TRP A 152 -6.19 20.87 -2.94
CA TRP A 152 -6.58 22.26 -3.07
C TRP A 152 -8.07 22.35 -3.36
N SER A 153 -8.80 23.02 -2.46
CA SER A 153 -10.19 23.39 -2.70
C SER A 153 -10.23 24.64 -3.58
N LEU A 154 -10.76 24.51 -4.80
CA LEU A 154 -10.84 25.63 -5.75
C LEU A 154 -11.87 26.65 -5.25
N PRO A 155 -11.48 27.90 -4.94
CA PRO A 155 -12.43 28.91 -4.47
C PRO A 155 -13.36 29.36 -5.60
N PRO A 156 -14.53 29.92 -5.27
CA PRO A 156 -15.39 30.59 -6.24
C PRO A 156 -14.70 31.83 -6.83
N LEU A 157 -15.15 32.26 -8.00
CA LEU A 157 -14.66 33.48 -8.65
C LEU A 157 -14.96 34.72 -7.81
N GLY A 158 -13.98 35.60 -7.69
CA GLY A 158 -14.17 36.93 -7.12
C GLY A 158 -14.94 37.86 -8.06
N VAL A 159 -15.45 38.96 -7.52
CA VAL A 159 -16.24 39.95 -8.28
C VAL A 159 -15.49 40.48 -9.51
N ASP A 160 -14.18 40.71 -9.41
CA ASP A 160 -13.35 41.18 -10.54
C ASP A 160 -13.17 40.11 -11.63
N GLU A 161 -13.20 38.84 -11.27
CA GLU A 161 -13.14 37.72 -12.21
C GLU A 161 -14.49 37.53 -12.90
N VAL A 162 -15.60 37.62 -12.15
CA VAL A 162 -16.97 37.65 -12.70
C VAL A 162 -17.15 38.82 -13.68
N ARG A 163 -16.62 40.00 -13.35
CA ARG A 163 -16.65 41.16 -14.25
C ARG A 163 -15.89 40.89 -15.55
N ARG A 164 -14.69 40.29 -15.46
CA ARG A 164 -13.87 39.94 -16.64
C ARG A 164 -14.56 38.92 -17.54
N ILE A 165 -15.00 37.80 -16.98
CA ILE A 165 -15.62 36.72 -17.75
C ILE A 165 -16.93 37.20 -18.40
N SER A 166 -17.70 38.04 -17.69
CA SER A 166 -18.91 38.65 -18.24
C SER A 166 -18.61 39.58 -19.41
N ALA A 167 -17.60 40.44 -19.30
CA ALA A 167 -17.21 41.34 -20.37
C ALA A 167 -16.72 40.58 -21.61
N GLU A 168 -16.00 39.47 -21.42
CA GLU A 168 -15.50 38.63 -22.50
C GLU A 168 -16.62 37.90 -23.26
N ILE A 169 -17.63 37.40 -22.54
CA ILE A 169 -18.78 36.67 -23.12
C ILE A 169 -19.75 37.62 -23.83
N VAL A 170 -20.05 38.76 -23.22
CA VAL A 170 -21.04 39.72 -23.74
C VAL A 170 -20.43 40.66 -24.77
N GLY A 171 -19.10 40.86 -24.74
CA GLY A 171 -18.39 41.83 -25.56
C GLY A 171 -18.52 43.28 -25.06
N ALA A 172 -19.05 43.50 -23.85
CA ALA A 172 -19.27 44.80 -23.22
C ALA A 172 -19.16 44.68 -21.70
N ALA A 173 -18.71 45.73 -21.00
CA ALA A 173 -18.51 45.68 -19.55
C ALA A 173 -19.85 45.61 -18.80
N PRO A 174 -20.04 44.70 -17.83
CA PRO A 174 -21.30 44.64 -17.09
C PRO A 174 -21.45 45.86 -16.17
N ASP A 175 -22.68 46.38 -16.09
CA ASP A 175 -23.05 47.39 -15.10
C ASP A 175 -23.33 46.78 -13.72
N ASP A 176 -23.66 47.63 -12.75
CA ASP A 176 -23.89 47.19 -11.37
C ASP A 176 -25.17 46.35 -11.22
N GLU A 177 -26.17 46.55 -12.08
CA GLU A 177 -27.40 45.77 -12.08
C GLU A 177 -27.17 44.34 -12.59
N LEU A 178 -26.43 44.19 -13.70
CA LEU A 178 -26.02 42.90 -14.22
C LEU A 178 -25.06 42.19 -13.26
N LEU A 179 -24.08 42.89 -12.67
CA LEU A 179 -23.21 42.29 -11.66
C LEU A 179 -23.97 41.87 -10.41
N GLY A 180 -24.92 42.67 -9.94
CA GLY A 180 -25.77 42.30 -8.81
C GLY A 180 -26.76 41.16 -9.12
N LEU A 181 -27.01 40.84 -10.40
CA LEU A 181 -27.71 39.61 -10.80
C LEU A 181 -26.73 38.43 -10.81
N LEU A 182 -25.54 38.61 -11.35
CA LEU A 182 -24.50 37.57 -11.39
C LEU A 182 -23.96 37.21 -10.00
N ASP A 183 -24.11 38.07 -9.00
CA ASP A 183 -23.74 37.77 -7.60
C ASP A 183 -24.50 36.55 -7.05
N ALA A 184 -25.74 36.31 -7.51
CA ALA A 184 -26.52 35.11 -7.18
C ALA A 184 -25.85 33.80 -7.66
N SER A 185 -24.85 33.89 -8.54
CA SER A 185 -24.03 32.74 -8.95
C SER A 185 -23.13 32.20 -7.85
N GLY A 186 -22.89 32.97 -6.78
CA GLY A 186 -21.90 32.67 -5.75
C GLY A 186 -20.48 32.54 -6.33
N GLY A 187 -20.20 33.19 -7.46
CA GLY A 187 -18.93 33.09 -8.17
C GLY A 187 -18.72 31.77 -8.92
N ASN A 188 -19.76 30.96 -9.14
CA ASN A 188 -19.66 29.76 -9.96
C ASN A 188 -19.54 30.14 -11.45
N PRO A 189 -18.42 29.84 -12.14
CA PRO A 189 -18.21 30.21 -13.54
C PRO A 189 -19.31 29.70 -14.47
N MET A 190 -19.76 28.45 -14.30
CA MET A 190 -20.81 27.87 -15.14
C MET A 190 -22.13 28.63 -14.96
N HIS A 191 -22.51 28.93 -13.71
CA HIS A 191 -23.73 29.68 -13.43
C HIS A 191 -23.69 31.08 -14.04
N VAL A 192 -22.56 31.79 -13.94
CA VAL A 192 -22.34 33.07 -14.63
C VAL A 192 -22.53 32.92 -16.14
N ILE A 193 -21.87 31.94 -16.77
CA ILE A 193 -21.96 31.69 -18.21
C ILE A 193 -23.40 31.36 -18.63
N SER A 194 -24.11 30.51 -17.88
CA SER A 194 -25.48 30.12 -18.16
C SER A 194 -26.44 31.30 -18.10
N VAL A 195 -26.37 32.11 -17.06
CA VAL A 195 -27.20 33.32 -16.91
C VAL A 195 -26.95 34.27 -18.08
N LEU A 196 -25.68 34.53 -18.43
CA LEU A 196 -25.34 35.40 -19.55
C LEU A 196 -25.86 34.87 -20.90
N ARG A 197 -25.73 33.58 -21.17
CA ARG A 197 -26.25 32.96 -22.40
C ARG A 197 -27.77 32.99 -22.46
N ALA A 198 -28.45 32.70 -21.35
CA ALA A 198 -29.91 32.78 -21.28
C ALA A 198 -30.41 34.20 -21.55
N LEU A 199 -29.71 35.22 -21.02
CA LEU A 199 -30.03 36.62 -21.30
C LEU A 199 -29.74 37.01 -22.75
N GLN A 200 -28.67 36.49 -23.38
CA GLN A 200 -28.38 36.74 -24.79
C GLN A 200 -29.45 36.12 -25.69
N GLN A 201 -29.87 34.88 -25.42
CA GLN A 201 -30.86 34.15 -26.20
C GLN A 201 -32.28 34.71 -26.05
N SER A 202 -32.66 35.14 -24.84
CA SER A 202 -33.97 35.78 -24.58
C SER A 202 -34.04 37.24 -25.00
N GLY A 203 -32.92 37.85 -25.40
CA GLY A 203 -32.83 39.28 -25.71
C GLY A 203 -32.93 40.18 -24.47
N GLY A 204 -32.68 39.63 -23.28
CA GLY A 204 -32.73 40.33 -22.00
C GLY A 204 -31.55 41.26 -21.71
N LEU A 205 -30.47 41.20 -22.52
CA LEU A 205 -29.31 42.09 -22.43
C LEU A 205 -29.48 43.33 -23.30
N ARG A 206 -29.27 44.51 -22.72
CA ARG A 206 -29.13 45.77 -23.45
C ARG A 206 -27.68 46.21 -23.42
N ILE A 207 -27.12 46.49 -24.60
CA ILE A 207 -25.77 47.04 -24.73
C ILE A 207 -25.88 48.50 -25.17
N ALA A 208 -25.42 49.42 -24.31
CA ALA A 208 -25.37 50.86 -24.57
C ALA A 208 -24.06 51.43 -24.03
N ASP A 209 -23.41 52.31 -24.79
CA ASP A 209 -22.15 52.96 -24.41
C ASP A 209 -21.03 52.00 -23.92
N GLY A 210 -20.95 50.81 -24.55
CA GLY A 210 -19.97 49.78 -24.17
C GLY A 210 -20.26 49.09 -22.84
N ARG A 211 -21.45 49.30 -22.26
CA ARG A 211 -21.93 48.63 -21.04
C ARG A 211 -23.12 47.72 -21.32
N ALA A 212 -23.12 46.58 -20.66
CA ALA A 212 -24.22 45.61 -20.70
C ALA A 212 -25.08 45.72 -19.44
N SER A 213 -26.39 45.84 -19.61
CA SER A 213 -27.39 45.95 -18.54
C SER A 213 -28.56 45.00 -18.74
N VAL A 214 -29.31 44.76 -17.65
CA VAL A 214 -30.52 43.91 -17.62
C VAL A 214 -31.66 44.72 -17.01
N ASP A 215 -32.89 44.58 -17.50
CA ASP A 215 -34.01 45.27 -16.87
C ASP A 215 -34.61 44.51 -15.68
N ALA A 216 -35.34 45.24 -14.83
CA ALA A 216 -35.90 44.72 -13.59
C ALA A 216 -36.91 43.58 -13.79
N ARG A 217 -37.60 43.51 -14.94
CA ARG A 217 -38.56 42.43 -15.22
C ARG A 217 -37.82 41.16 -15.63
N THR A 218 -36.81 41.28 -16.48
CA THR A 218 -35.93 40.17 -16.84
C THR A 218 -35.22 39.64 -15.60
N ARG A 219 -34.72 40.51 -14.72
CA ARG A 219 -34.09 40.13 -13.45
C ARG A 219 -35.00 39.29 -12.55
N ALA A 220 -36.29 39.63 -12.45
CA ALA A 220 -37.24 38.95 -11.58
C ALA A 220 -37.66 37.55 -12.07
N GLY A 221 -37.46 37.25 -13.36
CA GLY A 221 -37.76 35.96 -13.97
C GLY A 221 -36.56 35.02 -14.11
N MET A 222 -35.37 35.42 -13.63
CA MET A 222 -34.17 34.59 -13.77
C MET A 222 -34.14 33.46 -12.73
N PRO A 223 -33.65 32.27 -13.11
CA PRO A 223 -33.42 31.17 -12.19
C PRO A 223 -32.43 31.57 -11.09
N SER A 224 -32.73 31.18 -9.85
CA SER A 224 -31.91 31.49 -8.67
C SER A 224 -30.76 30.50 -8.47
N GLY A 225 -30.80 29.34 -9.12
CA GLY A 225 -29.81 28.27 -8.99
C GLY A 225 -29.26 27.80 -10.33
N LEU A 226 -28.04 27.25 -10.29
CA LEU A 226 -27.36 26.67 -11.44
C LEU A 226 -28.16 25.53 -12.08
N GLU A 227 -28.72 24.64 -11.26
CA GLU A 227 -29.54 23.51 -11.75
C GLU A 227 -30.81 24.00 -12.45
N ASP A 228 -31.49 25.02 -11.90
CA ASP A 228 -32.67 25.64 -12.51
C ASP A 228 -32.32 26.28 -13.87
N ALA A 229 -31.20 27.00 -13.94
CA ALA A 229 -30.72 27.62 -15.17
C ALA A 229 -30.39 26.58 -16.27
N ILE A 230 -29.84 25.44 -15.87
CA ILE A 230 -29.58 24.32 -16.78
C ILE A 230 -30.89 23.64 -17.20
N ALA A 231 -31.81 23.41 -16.27
CA ALA A 231 -33.10 22.79 -16.53
C ALA A 231 -33.92 23.64 -17.52
N GLU A 232 -33.95 24.96 -17.34
CA GLU A 232 -34.56 25.89 -18.29
C GLU A 232 -33.89 25.83 -19.67
N HIS A 233 -32.56 25.77 -19.73
CA HIS A 233 -31.85 25.64 -21.01
C HIS A 233 -32.18 24.33 -21.73
N VAL A 234 -32.27 23.21 -21.02
CA VAL A 234 -32.70 21.91 -21.57
C VAL A 234 -34.20 21.96 -21.96
N ALA A 235 -35.02 22.72 -21.24
CA ALA A 235 -36.44 22.87 -21.56
C ALA A 235 -36.68 23.61 -22.89
N LEU A 236 -35.75 24.44 -23.35
CA LEU A 236 -35.81 25.14 -24.65
C LEU A 236 -35.66 24.20 -25.85
N LEU A 237 -35.14 22.99 -25.66
CA LEU A 237 -35.08 21.99 -26.73
C LEU A 237 -36.48 21.57 -27.18
N ASP A 238 -36.62 21.24 -28.47
CA ASP A 238 -37.83 20.57 -28.95
C ASP A 238 -37.97 19.16 -28.31
N GLY A 239 -39.15 18.56 -28.46
CA GLY A 239 -39.43 17.26 -27.83
C GLY A 239 -38.44 16.16 -28.22
N ARG A 240 -37.99 16.13 -29.49
CA ARG A 240 -37.11 15.05 -29.99
C ARG A 240 -35.66 15.25 -29.54
N ALA A 241 -35.18 16.49 -29.52
CA ALA A 241 -33.87 16.85 -28.98
C ALA A 241 -33.81 16.58 -27.47
N ARG A 242 -34.88 16.88 -26.74
CA ARG A 242 -34.98 16.56 -25.31
C ARG A 242 -34.94 15.04 -25.07
N GLU A 243 -35.73 14.26 -25.80
CA GLU A 243 -35.69 12.78 -25.73
C GLU A 243 -34.30 12.22 -26.03
N LEU A 244 -33.59 12.77 -27.03
CA LEU A 244 -32.22 12.38 -27.35
C LEU A 244 -31.27 12.65 -26.18
N THR A 245 -31.33 13.84 -25.57
CA THR A 245 -30.50 14.19 -24.42
C THR A 245 -30.81 13.31 -23.20
N GLN A 246 -32.07 12.94 -22.97
CA GLN A 246 -32.46 12.02 -21.90
C GLN A 246 -31.86 10.63 -22.11
N LYS A 247 -31.88 10.09 -23.34
CA LYS A 247 -31.24 8.81 -23.66
C LYS A 247 -29.73 8.87 -23.47
N LEU A 248 -29.09 9.95 -23.91
CA LEU A 248 -27.65 10.15 -23.71
C LEU A 248 -27.31 10.25 -22.22
N ALA A 249 -28.14 10.92 -21.42
CA ALA A 249 -27.96 11.01 -19.96
C ALA A 249 -28.07 9.65 -19.29
N VAL A 250 -29.08 8.82 -19.64
CA VAL A 250 -29.21 7.47 -19.09
C VAL A 250 -28.13 6.51 -19.62
N TRP A 251 -27.59 6.76 -20.81
CA TRP A 251 -26.43 6.02 -21.33
C TRP A 251 -25.19 6.19 -20.45
N GLY A 252 -25.00 7.37 -19.83
CA GLY A 252 -23.96 7.61 -18.83
C GLY A 252 -22.57 7.94 -19.38
N GLY A 253 -22.43 8.12 -20.70
CA GLY A 253 -21.14 8.42 -21.34
C GLY A 253 -21.30 8.75 -22.82
N PRO A 254 -20.18 8.93 -23.57
CA PRO A 254 -20.22 9.14 -25.01
C PRO A 254 -20.98 8.03 -25.73
N ALA A 255 -21.89 8.40 -26.64
CA ALA A 255 -22.70 7.47 -27.40
C ALA A 255 -22.81 7.91 -28.86
N THR A 256 -22.64 6.97 -29.78
CA THR A 256 -22.90 7.23 -31.20
C THR A 256 -24.39 7.42 -31.44
N LEU A 257 -24.75 8.21 -32.45
CA LEU A 257 -26.14 8.39 -32.86
C LEU A 257 -26.81 7.04 -33.21
N ALA A 258 -26.04 6.07 -33.69
CA ALA A 258 -26.51 4.73 -34.00
C ALA A 258 -26.91 3.93 -32.75
N GLN A 259 -26.13 4.03 -31.67
CA GLN A 259 -26.46 3.40 -30.38
C GLN A 259 -27.74 4.00 -29.80
N LEU A 260 -27.86 5.33 -29.78
CA LEU A 260 -29.06 6.00 -29.23
C LEU A 260 -30.33 5.71 -30.06
N ALA A 261 -30.22 5.60 -31.38
CA ALA A 261 -31.33 5.25 -32.26
C ALA A 261 -31.81 3.81 -32.09
N ALA A 262 -30.89 2.89 -31.84
CA ALA A 262 -31.21 1.48 -31.65
C ALA A 262 -31.95 1.20 -30.34
N VAL A 263 -31.91 2.10 -29.34
CA VAL A 263 -32.76 2.03 -28.13
C VAL A 263 -34.25 2.01 -28.47
N ASP A 264 -34.67 2.77 -29.48
CA ASP A 264 -36.06 2.81 -29.96
C ASP A 264 -36.31 1.89 -31.16
N ALA A 265 -35.29 1.14 -31.61
CA ALA A 265 -35.30 0.42 -32.88
C ALA A 265 -35.63 1.30 -34.11
N VAL A 266 -35.14 2.55 -34.13
CA VAL A 266 -35.31 3.48 -35.27
C VAL A 266 -33.99 3.67 -36.05
N PRO A 267 -34.05 4.11 -37.33
CA PRO A 267 -32.84 4.43 -38.08
C PRO A 267 -32.10 5.66 -37.50
N PRO A 268 -30.75 5.69 -37.47
CA PRO A 268 -29.98 6.84 -36.96
C PRO A 268 -30.33 8.16 -37.66
N ALA A 269 -30.66 8.09 -38.96
CA ALA A 269 -31.09 9.25 -39.75
C ALA A 269 -32.30 9.99 -39.17
N SER A 270 -33.16 9.30 -38.39
CA SER A 270 -34.34 9.90 -37.77
C SER A 270 -34.01 10.83 -36.58
N LEU A 271 -32.81 10.70 -36.01
CA LEU A 271 -32.34 11.50 -34.88
C LEU A 271 -31.40 12.64 -35.29
N VAL A 272 -31.04 12.78 -36.57
CA VAL A 272 -30.09 13.80 -37.04
C VAL A 272 -30.57 15.22 -36.70
N GLY A 273 -31.85 15.53 -36.93
CA GLY A 273 -32.41 16.85 -36.61
C GLY A 273 -32.40 17.14 -35.11
N ALA A 274 -32.70 16.13 -34.28
CA ALA A 274 -32.65 16.24 -32.82
C ALA A 274 -31.21 16.46 -32.31
N ALA A 275 -30.24 15.75 -32.88
CA ALA A 275 -28.83 15.90 -32.55
C ALA A 275 -28.31 17.28 -32.94
N GLN A 276 -28.60 17.76 -34.15
CA GLN A 276 -28.19 19.09 -34.59
C GLN A 276 -28.79 20.18 -33.68
N SER A 277 -30.08 20.08 -33.34
CA SER A 277 -30.76 21.02 -32.44
C SER A 277 -30.07 21.09 -31.06
N ALA A 278 -29.71 19.94 -30.48
CA ALA A 278 -29.00 19.88 -29.20
C ALA A 278 -27.54 20.36 -29.27
N ILE A 279 -26.86 20.18 -30.41
CA ILE A 279 -25.51 20.71 -30.68
C ILE A 279 -25.55 22.23 -30.83
N ASP A 280 -26.51 22.76 -31.60
CA ASP A 280 -26.67 24.20 -31.82
C ASP A 280 -27.03 24.93 -30.52
N ALA A 281 -27.80 24.28 -29.64
CA ALA A 281 -28.07 24.75 -28.29
C ALA A 281 -26.82 24.68 -27.37
N GLY A 282 -25.74 24.02 -27.77
CA GLY A 282 -24.51 23.88 -26.97
C GLY A 282 -24.65 22.96 -25.76
N ILE A 283 -25.66 22.09 -25.74
CA ILE A 283 -25.90 21.11 -24.66
C ILE A 283 -25.05 19.85 -24.90
N ILE A 284 -24.95 19.41 -26.15
CA ILE A 284 -24.11 18.28 -26.54
C ILE A 284 -23.06 18.71 -27.56
N ALA A 285 -21.99 17.93 -27.66
CA ALA A 285 -20.92 18.07 -28.65
C ALA A 285 -20.57 16.69 -29.23
N VAL A 286 -19.88 16.70 -30.37
CA VAL A 286 -19.31 15.50 -30.99
C VAL A 286 -17.82 15.46 -30.63
N ASP A 287 -17.33 14.30 -30.20
CA ASP A 287 -15.90 14.07 -29.99
C ASP A 287 -15.17 13.64 -31.27
N ASP A 288 -13.86 13.47 -31.19
CA ASP A 288 -13.02 13.09 -32.34
C ASP A 288 -13.35 11.68 -32.88
N ALA A 289 -13.99 10.84 -32.07
CA ALA A 289 -14.44 9.50 -32.46
C ALA A 289 -15.85 9.50 -33.08
N GLY A 290 -16.51 10.67 -33.17
CA GLY A 290 -17.85 10.82 -33.72
C GLY A 290 -18.98 10.43 -32.75
N ALA A 291 -18.69 10.30 -31.46
CA ALA A 291 -19.69 10.06 -30.42
C ALA A 291 -20.25 11.37 -29.88
N LEU A 292 -21.54 11.35 -29.53
CA LEU A 292 -22.21 12.44 -28.85
C LEU A 292 -21.89 12.39 -27.36
N ARG A 293 -21.59 13.55 -26.78
CA ARG A 293 -21.35 13.72 -25.35
C ARG A 293 -21.93 15.04 -24.88
N PHE A 294 -22.23 15.16 -23.58
CA PHE A 294 -22.55 16.47 -23.03
C PHE A 294 -21.33 17.40 -23.07
N THR A 295 -21.59 18.68 -23.30
CA THR A 295 -20.54 19.71 -23.23
C THR A 295 -20.03 19.89 -21.80
N HIS A 296 -20.89 19.63 -20.81
CA HIS A 296 -20.57 19.61 -19.38
C HIS A 296 -21.45 18.61 -18.64
N ASP A 297 -20.90 17.88 -17.66
CA ASP A 297 -21.61 16.77 -16.97
C ASP A 297 -22.86 17.23 -16.24
N LEU A 298 -22.89 18.45 -15.71
CA LEU A 298 -24.11 19.03 -15.13
C LEU A 298 -25.32 18.99 -16.06
N TYR A 299 -25.16 19.09 -17.39
CA TYR A 299 -26.28 18.90 -18.30
C TYR A 299 -26.79 17.45 -18.25
N ALA A 300 -25.88 16.47 -18.16
CA ALA A 300 -26.23 15.07 -17.96
C ALA A 300 -26.93 14.88 -16.60
N ASP A 301 -26.32 15.37 -15.51
CA ASP A 301 -26.83 15.25 -14.14
C ASP A 301 -28.25 15.81 -14.01
N VAL A 302 -28.47 17.04 -14.51
CA VAL A 302 -29.78 17.71 -14.48
C VAL A 302 -30.79 17.00 -15.37
N THR A 303 -30.40 16.59 -16.58
CA THR A 303 -31.29 15.86 -17.50
C THR A 303 -31.69 14.50 -16.94
N TYR A 304 -30.75 13.78 -16.31
CA TYR A 304 -30.99 12.51 -15.64
C TYR A 304 -31.87 12.66 -14.39
N GLY A 305 -31.61 13.69 -13.57
CA GLY A 305 -32.34 13.96 -12.33
C GLY A 305 -33.79 14.43 -12.54
N HIS A 306 -34.06 15.15 -13.64
CA HIS A 306 -35.42 15.59 -14.02
C HIS A 306 -36.24 14.53 -14.75
N LEU A 307 -35.62 13.41 -15.15
CA LEU A 307 -36.34 12.31 -15.76
C LEU A 307 -37.14 11.56 -14.70
N ASP A 308 -38.43 11.33 -14.96
CA ASP A 308 -39.29 10.57 -14.05
C ASP A 308 -38.65 9.20 -13.73
N PRO A 309 -38.60 8.76 -12.46
CA PRO A 309 -37.96 7.50 -12.07
C PRO A 309 -38.45 6.28 -12.85
N MET A 310 -39.72 6.23 -13.24
CA MET A 310 -40.29 5.13 -14.03
C MET A 310 -39.75 5.16 -15.47
N LEU A 311 -39.69 6.33 -16.11
CA LEU A 311 -39.13 6.46 -17.45
C LEU A 311 -37.63 6.17 -17.49
N ARG A 312 -36.93 6.60 -16.44
CA ARG A 312 -35.51 6.30 -16.24
C ARG A 312 -35.25 4.80 -16.14
N SER A 313 -36.10 4.08 -15.38
CA SER A 313 -36.06 2.62 -15.30
C SER A 313 -36.24 1.97 -16.67
N VAL A 314 -37.22 2.41 -17.46
CA VAL A 314 -37.48 1.88 -18.82
C VAL A 314 -36.26 2.07 -19.73
N LEU A 315 -35.63 3.24 -19.70
CA LEU A 315 -34.44 3.51 -20.51
C LEU A 315 -33.24 2.66 -20.06
N HIS A 316 -33.02 2.49 -18.75
CA HIS A 316 -31.97 1.60 -18.25
C HIS A 316 -32.18 0.15 -18.72
N ASP A 317 -33.41 -0.37 -18.69
CA ASP A 317 -33.71 -1.73 -19.17
C ASP A 317 -33.50 -1.89 -20.68
N ALA A 318 -33.88 -0.88 -21.47
CA ALA A 318 -33.65 -0.87 -22.91
C ALA A 318 -32.15 -0.87 -23.23
N ILE A 319 -31.36 -0.06 -22.52
CA ILE A 319 -29.90 0.02 -22.68
C ILE A 319 -29.22 -1.28 -22.21
N ALA A 320 -29.66 -1.88 -21.10
CA ALA A 320 -29.14 -3.18 -20.63
C ALA A 320 -29.37 -4.31 -21.65
N SER A 321 -30.41 -4.21 -22.47
CA SER A 321 -30.77 -5.21 -23.47
C SER A 321 -30.12 -4.97 -24.85
N HIS A 322 -29.44 -3.83 -25.00
CA HIS A 322 -28.89 -3.35 -26.27
C HIS A 322 -27.70 -4.20 -26.77
N PRO A 323 -27.58 -4.50 -28.07
CA PRO A 323 -26.50 -5.37 -28.59
C PRO A 323 -25.07 -4.88 -28.29
N SER A 324 -24.85 -3.56 -28.26
CA SER A 324 -23.52 -3.00 -27.98
C SER A 324 -23.13 -3.09 -26.50
N THR A 325 -24.09 -3.20 -25.58
CA THR A 325 -23.83 -3.34 -24.14
C THR A 325 -23.73 -4.80 -23.72
N ARG A 326 -24.34 -5.75 -24.47
CA ARG A 326 -24.31 -7.21 -24.18
C ARG A 326 -22.91 -7.81 -24.05
N HIS A 327 -21.91 -7.21 -24.69
CA HIS A 327 -20.51 -7.68 -24.64
C HIS A 327 -19.71 -7.06 -23.48
N ASN A 328 -20.34 -6.21 -22.67
CA ASN A 328 -19.78 -5.59 -21.48
C ASN A 328 -20.67 -5.91 -20.27
N PRO A 329 -20.43 -7.04 -19.58
CA PRO A 329 -21.27 -7.48 -18.46
C PRO A 329 -21.35 -6.48 -17.31
N GLN A 330 -20.30 -5.68 -17.08
CA GLN A 330 -20.28 -4.64 -16.06
C GLN A 330 -21.26 -3.50 -16.39
N SER A 331 -21.33 -3.08 -17.66
CA SER A 331 -22.32 -2.12 -18.15
C SER A 331 -23.74 -2.69 -17.98
N VAL A 332 -23.98 -3.93 -18.40
CA VAL A 332 -25.29 -4.60 -18.23
C VAL A 332 -25.68 -4.65 -16.75
N ALA A 333 -24.76 -5.07 -15.87
CA ALA A 333 -24.99 -5.13 -14.43
C ALA A 333 -25.38 -3.76 -13.86
N HIS A 334 -24.67 -2.69 -14.22
CA HIS A 334 -25.04 -1.36 -13.81
C HIS A 334 -26.46 -0.98 -14.26
N HIS A 335 -26.77 -1.11 -15.56
CA HIS A 335 -28.08 -0.66 -16.04
C HIS A 335 -29.22 -1.48 -15.42
N ARG A 336 -29.00 -2.77 -15.09
CA ARG A 336 -29.98 -3.57 -14.35
C ARG A 336 -30.13 -3.14 -12.88
N ILE A 337 -29.02 -2.82 -12.20
CA ILE A 337 -29.07 -2.23 -10.86
C ILE A 337 -29.78 -0.86 -10.89
N ALA A 338 -29.60 -0.11 -11.98
CA ALA A 338 -30.16 1.21 -12.16
C ALA A 338 -31.65 1.21 -12.50
N SER A 339 -32.13 0.22 -13.28
CA SER A 339 -33.55 0.06 -13.55
C SER A 339 -34.34 -0.38 -12.31
N GLY A 340 -33.74 -1.21 -11.45
CA GLY A 340 -34.45 -1.73 -10.27
C GLY A 340 -35.65 -2.61 -10.61
N SER A 341 -35.76 -3.04 -11.87
CA SER A 341 -36.74 -4.00 -12.35
C SER A 341 -36.15 -5.41 -12.34
N ASP A 342 -37.01 -6.43 -12.23
CA ASP A 342 -36.67 -7.87 -12.18
C ASP A 342 -35.37 -8.22 -11.44
N GLU A 343 -35.51 -8.45 -10.13
CA GLU A 343 -34.42 -8.90 -9.25
C GLU A 343 -33.59 -10.05 -9.86
N SER A 344 -34.22 -11.02 -10.51
CA SER A 344 -33.54 -12.17 -11.13
C SER A 344 -32.56 -11.75 -12.23
N ALA A 345 -32.99 -10.87 -13.14
CA ALA A 345 -32.14 -10.35 -14.22
C ALA A 345 -30.99 -9.48 -13.69
N MET A 346 -31.24 -8.69 -12.66
CA MET A 346 -30.21 -7.89 -11.99
C MET A 346 -29.12 -8.79 -11.39
N PHE A 347 -29.49 -9.82 -10.63
CA PHE A 347 -28.51 -10.72 -10.02
C PHE A 347 -27.75 -11.54 -11.06
N ALA A 348 -28.42 -12.04 -12.10
CA ALA A 348 -27.74 -12.74 -13.19
C ALA A 348 -26.69 -11.86 -13.89
N ALA A 349 -27.00 -10.57 -14.10
CA ALA A 349 -26.06 -9.62 -14.68
C ALA A 349 -24.86 -9.34 -13.76
N VAL A 350 -25.09 -9.12 -12.46
CA VAL A 350 -24.02 -8.89 -11.48
C VAL A 350 -23.12 -10.11 -11.35
N ARG A 351 -23.67 -11.32 -11.23
CA ARG A 351 -22.87 -12.56 -11.14
C ARG A 351 -22.03 -12.80 -12.38
N ARG A 352 -22.56 -12.48 -13.56
CA ARG A 352 -21.79 -12.54 -14.81
C ARG A 352 -20.63 -11.55 -14.77
N ALA A 353 -20.88 -10.29 -14.41
CA ALA A 353 -19.85 -9.26 -14.30
C ALA A 353 -18.78 -9.67 -13.27
N GLU A 354 -19.17 -10.08 -12.08
CA GLU A 354 -18.27 -10.53 -11.01
C GLU A 354 -17.33 -11.65 -11.48
N SER A 355 -17.83 -12.63 -12.25
CA SER A 355 -17.00 -13.74 -12.75
C SER A 355 -15.87 -13.31 -13.69
N GLU A 356 -16.03 -12.18 -14.39
CA GLU A 356 -15.00 -11.58 -15.26
C GLU A 356 -14.07 -10.61 -14.49
N LEU A 357 -14.38 -10.31 -13.23
CA LEU A 357 -13.64 -9.40 -12.35
C LEU A 357 -12.77 -10.14 -11.33
N ALA A 358 -12.53 -11.43 -11.53
CA ALA A 358 -11.72 -12.26 -10.63
C ALA A 358 -10.32 -11.68 -10.37
N SER A 359 -9.72 -10.99 -11.35
CA SER A 359 -8.40 -10.35 -11.25
C SER A 359 -8.45 -8.88 -10.88
N THR A 360 -9.65 -8.30 -10.71
CA THR A 360 -9.84 -6.87 -10.39
C THR A 360 -10.82 -6.70 -9.23
N PRO A 361 -10.45 -7.18 -8.03
CA PRO A 361 -11.35 -7.29 -6.87
C PRO A 361 -11.90 -5.95 -6.39
N ALA A 362 -11.22 -4.83 -6.65
CA ALA A 362 -11.72 -3.50 -6.31
C ALA A 362 -12.97 -3.11 -7.09
N VAL A 363 -13.01 -3.43 -8.38
CA VAL A 363 -14.18 -3.17 -9.25
C VAL A 363 -15.32 -4.12 -8.88
N ALA A 364 -15.01 -5.37 -8.56
CA ALA A 364 -15.98 -6.33 -8.05
C ALA A 364 -16.62 -5.84 -6.73
N ALA A 365 -15.81 -5.36 -5.79
CA ALA A 365 -16.29 -4.84 -4.51
C ALA A 365 -17.24 -3.65 -4.70
N GLU A 366 -16.90 -2.68 -5.55
CA GLU A 366 -17.76 -1.53 -5.82
C GLU A 366 -19.10 -1.93 -6.46
N LEU A 367 -19.08 -2.86 -7.42
CA LEU A 367 -20.28 -3.37 -8.06
C LEU A 367 -21.21 -4.07 -7.05
N LEU A 368 -20.64 -4.96 -6.24
CA LEU A 368 -21.38 -5.74 -5.23
C LEU A 368 -21.91 -4.85 -4.11
N GLU A 369 -21.17 -3.81 -3.70
CA GLU A 369 -21.63 -2.82 -2.73
C GLU A 369 -22.79 -1.98 -3.28
N THR A 370 -22.73 -1.58 -4.55
CA THR A 370 -23.84 -0.87 -5.20
C THR A 370 -25.11 -1.73 -5.23
N LEU A 371 -24.98 -3.03 -5.47
CA LEU A 371 -26.10 -3.97 -5.38
C LEU A 371 -26.65 -4.09 -3.96
N ALA A 372 -25.77 -4.25 -2.97
CA ALA A 372 -26.14 -4.42 -1.57
C ALA A 372 -26.88 -3.18 -1.01
N THR A 373 -26.47 -1.97 -1.40
CA THR A 373 -27.10 -0.72 -0.95
C THR A 373 -28.47 -0.43 -1.60
N ARG A 374 -28.75 -0.99 -2.77
CA ARG A 374 -30.03 -0.81 -3.48
C ARG A 374 -31.07 -1.88 -3.18
N THR A 375 -30.69 -2.96 -2.51
CA THR A 375 -31.59 -4.05 -2.15
C THR A 375 -31.87 -4.01 -0.65
N VAL A 376 -33.13 -4.20 -0.26
CA VAL A 376 -33.50 -4.27 1.18
C VAL A 376 -32.88 -5.51 1.84
N ARG A 377 -32.76 -6.60 1.07
CA ARG A 377 -32.07 -7.81 1.46
C ARG A 377 -31.27 -8.31 0.26
N PRO A 378 -29.93 -8.22 0.27
CA PRO A 378 -29.13 -8.81 -0.79
C PRO A 378 -29.34 -10.34 -0.81
N PRO A 379 -29.38 -10.97 -1.99
CA PRO A 379 -29.50 -12.42 -2.10
C PRO A 379 -28.32 -13.15 -1.49
N ALA A 380 -28.54 -14.44 -1.27
CA ALA A 380 -27.52 -15.38 -0.86
C ALA A 380 -26.27 -15.27 -1.77
N GLY A 381 -25.11 -15.12 -1.13
CA GLY A 381 -23.79 -15.09 -1.74
C GLY A 381 -23.27 -13.70 -2.10
N VAL A 382 -24.11 -12.65 -2.13
CA VAL A 382 -23.64 -11.28 -2.44
C VAL A 382 -22.73 -10.73 -1.35
N ASN A 383 -23.11 -10.89 -0.08
CA ASN A 383 -22.26 -10.47 1.04
C ASN A 383 -20.96 -11.27 1.10
N THR A 384 -21.01 -12.57 0.76
CA THR A 384 -19.82 -13.43 0.70
C THR A 384 -18.85 -12.94 -0.37
N ALA A 385 -19.35 -12.69 -1.57
CA ALA A 385 -18.57 -12.14 -2.68
C ALA A 385 -17.98 -10.76 -2.34
N LEU A 386 -18.78 -9.88 -1.73
CA LEU A 386 -18.34 -8.54 -1.34
C LEU A 386 -17.26 -8.59 -0.26
N ALA A 387 -17.47 -9.37 0.81
CA ALA A 387 -16.50 -9.55 1.87
C ALA A 387 -15.18 -10.12 1.33
N LEU A 388 -15.25 -11.08 0.41
CA LEU A 388 -14.08 -11.65 -0.25
C LEU A 388 -13.32 -10.64 -1.10
N ALA A 389 -14.04 -9.87 -1.94
CA ALA A 389 -13.44 -8.84 -2.78
C ALA A 389 -12.76 -7.73 -1.94
N LEU A 390 -13.40 -7.32 -0.84
CA LEU A 390 -12.82 -6.39 0.13
C LEU A 390 -11.58 -6.97 0.81
N ALA A 391 -11.59 -8.25 1.21
CA ALA A 391 -10.42 -8.90 1.80
C ALA A 391 -9.24 -8.97 0.82
N ARG A 392 -9.51 -9.23 -0.47
CA ARG A 392 -8.46 -9.26 -1.52
C ARG A 392 -7.84 -7.90 -1.79
N THR A 393 -8.60 -6.82 -1.64
CA THR A 393 -8.09 -5.44 -1.74
C THR A 393 -7.46 -4.92 -0.44
N GLY A 394 -7.29 -5.77 0.58
CA GLY A 394 -6.71 -5.40 1.87
C GLY A 394 -7.63 -4.52 2.74
N GLN A 395 -8.92 -4.38 2.40
CA GLN A 395 -9.89 -3.59 3.17
C GLN A 395 -10.49 -4.41 4.31
N LEU A 396 -9.63 -4.91 5.21
CA LEU A 396 -9.99 -5.92 6.20
C LEU A 396 -11.10 -5.45 7.16
N ASN A 397 -11.09 -4.18 7.58
CA ASN A 397 -12.14 -3.63 8.44
C ASN A 397 -13.53 -3.62 7.79
N ARG A 398 -13.58 -3.41 6.46
CA ARG A 398 -14.85 -3.45 5.71
C ARG A 398 -15.26 -4.89 5.43
N ALA A 399 -14.31 -5.75 5.06
CA ALA A 399 -14.53 -7.17 4.87
C ALA A 399 -15.14 -7.83 6.11
N SER A 400 -14.58 -7.56 7.30
CA SER A 400 -15.10 -8.08 8.58
C SER A 400 -16.55 -7.64 8.83
N ARG A 401 -16.88 -6.36 8.64
CA ARG A 401 -18.25 -5.84 8.83
C ARG A 401 -19.26 -6.47 7.87
N VAL A 402 -18.93 -6.53 6.58
CA VAL A 402 -19.79 -7.16 5.58
C VAL A 402 -19.98 -8.64 5.88
N ALA A 403 -18.94 -9.33 6.35
CA ALA A 403 -19.04 -10.72 6.75
C ALA A 403 -20.00 -10.92 7.94
N GLU A 404 -19.90 -10.06 8.97
CA GLU A 404 -20.79 -10.07 10.14
C GLU A 404 -22.25 -9.79 9.77
N ASP A 405 -22.51 -8.73 9.00
CA ASP A 405 -23.84 -8.37 8.52
C ASP A 405 -24.45 -9.47 7.62
N GLY A 406 -23.59 -10.08 6.78
CA GLY A 406 -23.95 -11.22 5.96
C GLY A 406 -24.38 -12.43 6.79
N MET A 407 -23.62 -12.79 7.82
CA MET A 407 -23.95 -13.93 8.68
C MET A 407 -25.26 -13.71 9.45
N ALA A 408 -25.53 -12.47 9.88
CA ALA A 408 -26.76 -12.12 10.59
C ALA A 408 -28.02 -12.29 9.72
N SER A 409 -27.88 -12.25 8.39
CA SER A 409 -28.99 -12.31 7.43
C SER A 409 -29.04 -13.59 6.58
N ALA A 410 -27.95 -14.38 6.56
CA ALA A 410 -27.84 -15.62 5.81
C ALA A 410 -28.78 -16.71 6.36
N THR A 411 -29.39 -17.47 5.45
CA THR A 411 -30.28 -18.60 5.79
C THR A 411 -29.68 -19.96 5.46
N GLU A 412 -28.64 -19.99 4.63
CA GLU A 412 -27.97 -21.20 4.18
C GLU A 412 -26.68 -21.45 4.97
N ILE A 413 -26.48 -22.69 5.42
CA ILE A 413 -25.31 -23.07 6.23
C ILE A 413 -24.00 -22.87 5.45
N ALA A 414 -24.01 -23.17 4.14
CA ALA A 414 -22.83 -23.01 3.28
C ALA A 414 -22.38 -21.53 3.20
N GLU A 415 -23.34 -20.60 3.09
CA GLU A 415 -23.04 -19.17 3.03
C GLU A 415 -22.46 -18.65 4.36
N ILE A 416 -23.06 -19.08 5.49
CA ILE A 416 -22.56 -18.75 6.83
C ILE A 416 -21.11 -19.25 6.99
N ALA A 417 -20.81 -20.47 6.54
CA ALA A 417 -19.47 -21.04 6.62
C ALA A 417 -18.43 -20.24 5.81
N ASP A 418 -18.78 -19.81 4.59
CA ASP A 418 -17.88 -19.00 3.76
C ASP A 418 -17.62 -17.61 4.35
N LEU A 419 -18.68 -16.91 4.79
CA LEU A 419 -18.56 -15.62 5.46
C LEU A 419 -17.71 -15.72 6.73
N HIS A 420 -17.95 -16.79 7.51
CA HIS A 420 -17.20 -17.06 8.72
C HIS A 420 -15.71 -17.28 8.45
N ARG A 421 -15.35 -18.01 7.39
CA ARG A 421 -13.96 -18.18 6.96
C ARG A 421 -13.29 -16.85 6.56
N ILE A 422 -14.00 -15.99 5.83
CA ILE A 422 -13.50 -14.66 5.43
C ILE A 422 -13.31 -13.77 6.67
N LEU A 423 -14.26 -13.78 7.61
CA LEU A 423 -14.16 -13.04 8.86
C LEU A 423 -12.97 -13.49 9.70
N LEU A 424 -12.79 -14.81 9.88
CA LEU A 424 -11.64 -15.35 10.59
C LEU A 424 -10.32 -14.89 9.94
N PHE A 425 -10.21 -14.97 8.62
CA PHE A 425 -9.02 -14.47 7.91
C PHE A 425 -8.75 -12.99 8.17
N ALA A 426 -9.78 -12.13 8.03
CA ALA A 426 -9.64 -10.70 8.22
C ALA A 426 -9.22 -10.36 9.66
N LEU A 427 -9.90 -10.93 10.67
CA LEU A 427 -9.59 -10.70 12.08
C LEU A 427 -8.18 -11.21 12.44
N ILE A 428 -7.74 -12.35 11.88
CA ILE A 428 -6.38 -12.84 12.08
C ILE A 428 -5.36 -11.84 11.53
N ALA A 429 -5.53 -11.36 10.29
CA ALA A 429 -4.61 -10.40 9.69
C ALA A 429 -4.58 -9.04 10.44
N GLN A 430 -5.71 -8.65 11.05
CA GLN A 430 -5.84 -7.46 11.89
C GLN A 430 -5.23 -7.62 13.30
N GLY A 431 -4.86 -8.84 13.71
CA GLY A 431 -4.35 -9.11 15.06
C GLY A 431 -5.43 -9.15 16.15
N GLU A 432 -6.70 -9.32 15.78
CA GLU A 432 -7.87 -9.34 16.68
C GLU A 432 -8.06 -10.72 17.32
N THR A 433 -7.03 -11.20 18.02
CA THR A 433 -6.93 -12.61 18.48
C THR A 433 -8.04 -13.04 19.42
N ASP A 434 -8.51 -12.15 20.31
CA ASP A 434 -9.61 -12.45 21.23
C ASP A 434 -10.93 -12.66 20.49
N ARG A 435 -11.22 -11.84 19.48
CA ARG A 435 -12.41 -11.99 18.63
C ARG A 435 -12.36 -13.29 17.85
N VAL A 436 -11.19 -13.63 17.28
CA VAL A 436 -10.99 -14.90 16.57
C VAL A 436 -11.26 -16.09 17.50
N ARG A 437 -10.68 -16.11 18.70
CA ARG A 437 -10.89 -17.21 19.66
C ARG A 437 -12.36 -17.35 20.06
N GLY A 438 -13.03 -16.25 20.40
CA GLY A 438 -14.44 -16.25 20.76
C GLY A 438 -15.32 -16.81 19.64
N LEU A 439 -15.06 -16.37 18.41
CA LEU A 439 -15.78 -16.82 17.22
C LEU A 439 -15.56 -18.32 16.92
N ILE A 440 -14.33 -18.83 17.08
CA ILE A 440 -14.06 -20.27 17.00
C ILE A 440 -14.80 -21.04 18.11
N ASP A 441 -14.74 -20.56 19.36
CA ASP A 441 -15.42 -21.20 20.51
C ASP A 441 -16.94 -21.25 20.35
N GLU A 442 -17.55 -20.21 19.81
CA GLU A 442 -18.97 -20.19 19.49
C GLU A 442 -19.32 -21.19 18.40
N THR A 443 -18.50 -21.28 17.36
CA THR A 443 -18.73 -22.19 16.23
C THR A 443 -18.60 -23.66 16.64
N LEU A 444 -17.63 -24.00 17.49
CA LEU A 444 -17.45 -25.37 17.98
C LEU A 444 -18.57 -25.85 18.92
N LYS A 445 -19.43 -24.95 19.42
CA LYS A 445 -20.65 -25.34 20.18
C LYS A 445 -21.78 -25.83 19.27
N LEU A 446 -21.70 -25.55 17.96
CA LEU A 446 -22.68 -25.98 16.97
C LEU A 446 -22.41 -27.42 16.52
N PRO A 447 -23.42 -28.17 16.04
CA PRO A 447 -23.23 -29.52 15.51
C PRO A 447 -22.57 -29.49 14.13
N VAL A 448 -21.27 -29.16 14.08
CA VAL A 448 -20.44 -29.15 12.87
C VAL A 448 -19.75 -30.50 12.65
N GLY A 449 -19.37 -30.81 11.40
CA GLY A 449 -18.68 -32.05 11.05
C GLY A 449 -17.22 -32.07 11.51
N ASP A 450 -16.65 -33.27 11.64
CA ASP A 450 -15.30 -33.50 12.17
C ASP A 450 -14.21 -32.74 11.39
N ASP A 451 -14.35 -32.60 10.06
CA ASP A 451 -13.41 -31.84 9.22
C ASP A 451 -13.36 -30.34 9.59
N VAL A 452 -14.52 -29.76 9.90
CA VAL A 452 -14.65 -28.36 10.33
C VAL A 452 -14.08 -28.19 11.73
N VAL A 453 -14.35 -29.15 12.63
CA VAL A 453 -13.76 -29.17 13.98
C VAL A 453 -12.24 -29.22 13.89
N GLY A 454 -11.69 -30.08 13.03
CA GLY A 454 -10.24 -30.18 12.77
C GLY A 454 -9.66 -28.86 12.27
N THR A 455 -10.27 -28.26 11.25
CA THR A 455 -9.81 -26.99 10.66
C THR A 455 -9.84 -25.83 11.67
N LEU A 456 -10.92 -25.71 12.44
CA LEU A 456 -11.06 -24.68 13.48
C LEU A 456 -10.08 -24.89 14.64
N THR A 457 -9.78 -26.15 14.97
CA THR A 457 -8.77 -26.50 15.97
C THR A 457 -7.36 -26.14 15.49
N ASP A 458 -7.01 -26.48 14.25
CA ASP A 458 -5.75 -26.09 13.62
C ASP A 458 -5.59 -24.56 13.59
N LEU A 459 -6.66 -23.83 13.22
CA LEU A 459 -6.64 -22.37 13.18
C LEU A 459 -6.49 -21.76 14.58
N ARG A 460 -7.12 -22.36 15.59
CA ARG A 460 -6.95 -21.95 17.00
C ARG A 460 -5.51 -22.12 17.47
N HIS A 461 -4.85 -23.22 17.09
CA HIS A 461 -3.44 -23.44 17.39
C HIS A 461 -2.58 -22.37 16.71
N TYR A 462 -2.78 -22.15 15.41
CA TYR A 462 -2.05 -21.14 14.64
C TYR A 462 -2.15 -19.74 15.26
N VAL A 463 -3.37 -19.26 15.53
CA VAL A 463 -3.61 -17.93 16.11
C VAL A 463 -3.07 -17.86 17.54
N GLY A 464 -3.13 -18.96 18.29
CA GLY A 464 -2.58 -19.00 19.63
C GLY A 464 -1.07 -18.84 19.67
N LEU A 465 -0.35 -19.39 18.69
CA LEU A 465 1.09 -19.20 18.55
C LEU A 465 1.43 -17.76 18.12
N LEU A 466 0.69 -17.18 17.18
CA LEU A 466 0.88 -15.77 16.76
C LEU A 466 0.67 -14.78 17.91
N ASP A 467 -0.36 -14.99 18.73
CA ASP A 467 -0.73 -14.16 19.87
C ASP A 467 0.34 -14.19 20.98
N GLY A 468 1.03 -15.32 21.16
CA GLY A 468 2.20 -15.42 22.05
C GLY A 468 1.92 -15.19 23.54
N ARG A 469 0.67 -15.38 23.99
CA ARG A 469 0.29 -15.21 25.41
C ARG A 469 0.70 -16.40 26.30
N ALA A 470 1.00 -17.53 25.68
CA ALA A 470 1.39 -18.77 26.34
C ALA A 470 2.54 -19.45 25.56
N PRO A 471 3.39 -20.24 26.23
CA PRO A 471 4.46 -20.96 25.56
C PRO A 471 3.93 -21.96 24.54
N ALA A 472 4.74 -22.23 23.50
CA ALA A 472 4.42 -23.26 22.52
C ALA A 472 4.34 -24.65 23.18
N PRO A 473 3.29 -25.46 22.93
CA PRO A 473 3.12 -26.76 23.56
C PRO A 473 4.28 -27.73 23.30
N ASP A 474 4.64 -28.54 24.30
CA ASP A 474 5.65 -29.60 24.16
C ASP A 474 5.22 -30.71 23.20
N THR A 475 3.92 -31.02 23.19
CA THR A 475 3.36 -32.07 22.35
C THR A 475 3.09 -31.58 20.94
N PRO A 476 3.42 -32.37 19.90
CA PRO A 476 2.99 -32.12 18.53
C PRO A 476 1.47 -32.00 18.45
N PHE A 477 0.96 -31.12 17.58
CA PHE A 477 -0.48 -31.08 17.30
C PHE A 477 -0.95 -32.31 16.53
N PHE A 478 -0.06 -32.91 15.73
CA PHE A 478 -0.24 -34.16 14.99
C PHE A 478 1.12 -34.70 14.54
N ASP A 479 1.16 -35.93 14.03
CA ASP A 479 2.36 -36.51 13.44
C ASP A 479 2.51 -36.03 11.98
N VAL A 480 3.53 -35.21 11.70
CA VAL A 480 3.73 -34.64 10.36
C VAL A 480 4.00 -35.71 9.30
N ASP A 481 4.70 -36.79 9.65
CA ASP A 481 5.07 -37.83 8.68
C ASP A 481 3.88 -38.73 8.34
N LEU A 482 2.93 -38.89 9.27
CA LEU A 482 1.73 -39.71 9.09
C LEU A 482 0.51 -38.93 8.62
N ASP A 483 0.29 -37.72 9.15
CA ASP A 483 -0.99 -37.00 9.04
C ASP A 483 -0.95 -35.76 8.15
N ALA A 484 0.22 -35.34 7.61
CA ALA A 484 0.31 -34.07 6.87
C ALA A 484 -0.64 -33.96 5.66
N SER A 485 -1.02 -35.09 5.04
CA SER A 485 -1.94 -35.12 3.90
C SER A 485 -3.40 -34.88 4.30
N THR A 486 -3.77 -35.11 5.56
CA THR A 486 -5.15 -35.00 6.05
C THR A 486 -5.41 -33.71 6.82
N ARG A 487 -4.36 -33.03 7.28
CA ARG A 487 -4.44 -31.76 8.02
C ARG A 487 -4.74 -30.57 7.13
N SER A 488 -5.12 -29.43 7.70
CA SER A 488 -5.25 -28.18 6.93
C SER A 488 -3.87 -27.53 6.69
N VAL A 489 -3.77 -26.63 5.70
CA VAL A 489 -2.56 -25.81 5.51
C VAL A 489 -2.25 -25.00 6.79
N SER A 490 -3.27 -24.44 7.44
CA SER A 490 -3.12 -23.75 8.73
C SER A 490 -2.59 -24.67 9.84
N GLY A 491 -2.95 -25.95 9.82
CA GLY A 491 -2.43 -26.96 10.74
C GLY A 491 -0.94 -27.22 10.54
N LEU A 492 -0.51 -27.37 9.28
CA LEU A 492 0.92 -27.49 8.94
C LEU A 492 1.71 -26.25 9.36
N ILE A 493 1.15 -25.05 9.15
CA ILE A 493 1.75 -23.80 9.62
C ILE A 493 1.84 -23.78 11.16
N ALA A 494 0.77 -24.14 11.86
CA ALA A 494 0.75 -24.18 13.32
C ALA A 494 1.84 -25.10 13.87
N GLU A 495 1.99 -26.30 13.31
CA GLU A 495 3.03 -27.24 13.74
C GLU A 495 4.44 -26.74 13.40
N ALA A 496 4.65 -26.16 12.21
CA ALA A 496 5.92 -25.53 11.85
C ALA A 496 6.30 -24.40 12.82
N LEU A 497 5.35 -23.55 13.19
CA LEU A 497 5.56 -22.47 14.15
C LEU A 497 5.79 -22.98 15.58
N ARG A 498 5.12 -24.06 15.99
CA ARG A 498 5.36 -24.71 17.28
C ARG A 498 6.81 -25.20 17.36
N LEU A 499 7.27 -25.95 16.35
CA LEU A 499 8.65 -26.43 16.23
C LEU A 499 9.65 -25.26 16.23
N PHE A 500 9.36 -24.21 15.44
CA PHE A 500 10.18 -23.01 15.37
C PHE A 500 10.35 -22.34 16.74
N LEU A 501 9.26 -22.11 17.47
CA LEU A 501 9.30 -21.45 18.78
C LEU A 501 10.05 -22.28 19.83
N ARG A 502 10.06 -23.61 19.67
CA ARG A 502 10.81 -24.56 20.51
C ARG A 502 12.28 -24.72 20.14
N GLY A 503 12.73 -24.10 19.04
CA GLY A 503 14.11 -24.22 18.57
C GLY A 503 14.39 -25.47 17.74
N GLU A 504 13.36 -26.24 17.36
CA GLU A 504 13.45 -27.40 16.46
C GLU A 504 13.45 -26.92 14.99
N VAL A 505 14.42 -26.06 14.65
CA VAL A 505 14.41 -25.20 13.46
C VAL A 505 14.45 -25.93 12.13
N ASP A 506 15.13 -27.08 12.04
CA ASP A 506 15.20 -27.89 10.81
C ASP A 506 13.86 -28.55 10.47
N ASP A 507 13.22 -29.15 11.48
CA ASP A 507 11.90 -29.76 11.34
C ASP A 507 10.82 -28.70 11.10
N ALA A 508 10.97 -27.54 11.73
CA ALA A 508 10.12 -26.37 11.48
C ALA A 508 10.20 -25.92 10.02
N LEU A 509 11.41 -25.78 9.48
CA LEU A 509 11.62 -25.36 8.09
C LEU A 509 11.07 -26.39 7.11
N ARG A 510 11.33 -27.68 7.34
CA ARG A 510 10.80 -28.78 6.51
C ARG A 510 9.27 -28.73 6.45
N THR A 511 8.64 -28.54 7.60
CA THR A 511 7.17 -28.48 7.72
C THR A 511 6.60 -27.21 7.07
N ALA A 512 7.26 -26.05 7.24
CA ALA A 512 6.85 -24.81 6.59
C ALA A 512 6.95 -24.88 5.06
N LEU A 513 8.01 -25.48 4.53
CA LEU A 513 8.17 -25.71 3.10
C LEU A 513 7.11 -26.67 2.54
N LEU A 514 6.70 -27.68 3.31
CA LEU A 514 5.59 -28.55 2.95
C LEU A 514 4.26 -27.78 2.89
N ALA A 515 3.98 -26.96 3.90
CA ALA A 515 2.78 -26.11 3.93
C ALA A 515 2.75 -25.15 2.72
N SER A 516 3.86 -24.49 2.42
CA SER A 516 3.98 -23.55 1.30
C SER A 516 3.76 -24.22 -0.07
N ARG A 517 4.29 -25.44 -0.28
CA ARG A 517 4.05 -26.20 -1.51
C ARG A 517 2.58 -26.58 -1.66
N ARG A 518 1.97 -27.13 -0.61
CA ARG A 518 0.57 -27.53 -0.62
C ARG A 518 -0.37 -26.35 -0.87
N ASP A 519 -0.08 -25.22 -0.24
CA ASP A 519 -0.82 -23.98 -0.45
C ASP A 519 -0.75 -23.49 -1.91
N ALA A 520 0.40 -23.65 -2.57
CA ALA A 520 0.54 -23.36 -3.99
C ALA A 520 -0.24 -24.30 -4.89
N GLU A 521 -0.30 -25.59 -4.56
CA GLU A 521 -1.09 -26.59 -5.28
C GLU A 521 -2.61 -26.32 -5.12
N GLU A 522 -3.07 -26.03 -3.90
CA GLU A 522 -4.49 -25.71 -3.61
C GLU A 522 -4.93 -24.41 -4.33
N SER A 523 -4.04 -23.41 -4.37
CA SER A 523 -4.27 -22.15 -5.11
C SER A 523 -4.35 -22.38 -6.63
N ALA A 524 -3.46 -23.19 -7.19
CA ALA A 524 -3.46 -23.54 -8.61
C ALA A 524 -4.72 -24.31 -9.04
N ALA A 525 -5.35 -25.02 -8.11
CA ALA A 525 -6.63 -25.70 -8.32
C ALA A 525 -7.86 -24.78 -8.28
N GLY A 526 -7.67 -23.46 -8.13
CA GLY A 526 -8.76 -22.47 -8.11
C GLY A 526 -9.43 -22.30 -6.75
N THR A 527 -8.87 -22.91 -5.69
CA THR A 527 -9.32 -22.66 -4.31
C THR A 527 -8.72 -21.33 -3.88
N LEU A 528 -9.55 -20.39 -3.40
CA LEU A 528 -9.06 -19.15 -2.82
C LEU A 528 -8.25 -19.46 -1.56
N SER A 529 -6.93 -19.46 -1.71
CA SER A 529 -6.03 -19.52 -0.57
C SER A 529 -6.10 -18.19 0.19
N THR A 530 -6.76 -18.24 1.33
CA THR A 530 -6.64 -17.26 2.41
C THR A 530 -5.49 -17.62 3.35
N SER A 531 -4.54 -18.43 2.88
CA SER A 531 -3.39 -18.87 3.66
C SER A 531 -2.18 -17.98 3.39
N SER A 532 -1.26 -17.94 4.35
CA SER A 532 -0.02 -17.17 4.30
C SER A 532 1.20 -18.10 4.38
N ALA A 533 1.07 -19.34 3.93
CA ALA A 533 2.07 -20.40 4.14
C ALA A 533 3.47 -20.03 3.61
N ASP A 534 3.54 -19.24 2.55
CA ASP A 534 4.76 -18.83 1.87
C ASP A 534 5.65 -17.85 2.65
N ILE A 535 5.10 -17.14 3.65
CA ILE A 535 5.88 -16.18 4.45
C ILE A 535 6.82 -16.87 5.45
N TRP A 536 6.44 -18.07 5.90
CA TRP A 536 7.08 -18.76 7.03
C TRP A 536 8.43 -19.38 6.72
N PRO A 537 8.66 -20.06 5.56
CA PRO A 537 9.94 -20.68 5.27
C PRO A 537 11.13 -19.72 5.36
N SER A 538 11.03 -18.53 4.76
CA SER A 538 12.14 -17.57 4.76
C SER A 538 12.39 -16.95 6.14
N LEU A 539 11.32 -16.74 6.91
CA LEU A 539 11.42 -16.29 8.29
C LEU A 539 12.13 -17.34 9.15
N ILE A 540 11.69 -18.61 9.09
CA ILE A 540 12.28 -19.70 9.87
C ILE A 540 13.74 -19.93 9.46
N GLU A 541 14.03 -19.91 8.16
CA GLU A 541 15.39 -20.10 7.63
C GLU A 541 16.39 -19.07 8.17
N GLN A 542 15.93 -17.83 8.39
CA GLN A 542 16.76 -16.76 8.96
C GLN A 542 17.29 -17.14 10.35
N TYR A 543 16.48 -17.83 11.16
CA TYR A 543 16.86 -18.30 12.48
C TYR A 543 17.51 -19.68 12.47
N ALA A 544 17.21 -20.52 11.48
CA ALA A 544 17.76 -21.86 11.35
C ALA A 544 19.22 -21.82 10.88
N HIS A 545 19.45 -21.20 9.72
CA HIS A 545 20.71 -21.26 8.97
C HIS A 545 21.34 -19.89 8.74
N GLY A 546 20.68 -18.82 9.17
CA GLY A 546 21.19 -17.47 9.12
C GLY A 546 20.70 -16.66 7.92
N PRO A 547 21.08 -15.38 7.85
CA PRO A 547 20.46 -14.44 6.92
C PRO A 547 20.81 -14.71 5.45
N ALA A 548 21.99 -15.27 5.14
CA ALA A 548 22.36 -15.58 3.76
C ALA A 548 21.46 -16.67 3.13
N ALA A 549 21.25 -17.77 3.85
CA ALA A 549 20.38 -18.87 3.38
C ALA A 549 18.92 -18.41 3.22
N ALA A 550 18.45 -17.59 4.17
CA ALA A 550 17.10 -17.02 4.12
C ALA A 550 16.90 -16.07 2.92
N ALA A 551 17.93 -15.33 2.51
CA ALA A 551 17.87 -14.46 1.34
C ALA A 551 17.61 -15.26 0.05
N ASP A 552 18.30 -16.39 -0.12
CA ASP A 552 18.15 -17.28 -1.27
C ASP A 552 16.73 -17.86 -1.33
N LEU A 553 16.19 -18.27 -0.18
CA LEU A 553 14.85 -18.83 -0.07
C LEU A 553 13.77 -17.77 -0.35
N LEU A 554 13.93 -16.56 0.19
CA LEU A 554 12.99 -15.45 -0.02
C LEU A 554 12.88 -15.04 -1.50
N ALA A 555 14.00 -15.07 -2.24
CA ALA A 555 14.01 -14.82 -3.69
C ALA A 555 13.26 -15.91 -4.49
N GLY A 556 13.08 -17.11 -3.92
CA GLY A 556 12.20 -18.15 -4.46
C GLY A 556 10.72 -17.87 -4.20
N ALA A 557 10.37 -17.44 -2.98
CA ALA A 557 8.99 -17.21 -2.54
C ALA A 557 8.29 -16.04 -3.26
N ALA A 558 9.01 -14.96 -3.56
CA ALA A 558 8.45 -13.77 -4.21
C ALA A 558 7.80 -14.06 -5.58
N ARG A 559 8.23 -15.11 -6.28
CA ARG A 559 7.68 -15.53 -7.59
C ARG A 559 6.31 -16.21 -7.51
N LEU A 560 5.89 -16.67 -6.32
CA LEU A 560 4.67 -17.45 -6.14
C LEU A 560 3.40 -16.60 -5.91
N ARG A 561 3.53 -15.27 -5.73
CA ARG A 561 2.43 -14.40 -5.28
C ARG A 561 1.85 -13.41 -6.28
N SER A 562 2.60 -13.00 -7.32
CA SER A 562 2.07 -12.08 -8.34
C SER A 562 0.79 -12.59 -9.01
N SER A 563 0.53 -13.90 -8.95
CA SER A 563 -0.67 -14.54 -9.50
C SER A 563 -1.83 -14.73 -8.52
N ARG A 564 -1.79 -14.19 -7.28
CA ARG A 564 -2.83 -14.49 -6.25
C ARG A 564 -3.67 -13.30 -5.79
N GLY A 565 -3.39 -12.08 -6.26
CA GLY A 565 -4.17 -10.87 -5.91
C GLY A 565 -4.22 -10.61 -4.40
N THR A 566 -3.12 -10.86 -3.69
CA THR A 566 -2.95 -10.63 -2.24
C THR A 566 -1.67 -9.85 -1.96
N ASP A 567 -1.37 -8.87 -2.81
CA ASP A 567 -0.13 -8.12 -2.80
C ASP A 567 0.10 -7.34 -1.50
N TRP A 568 -0.96 -6.98 -0.78
CA TRP A 568 -0.83 -6.37 0.55
C TRP A 568 -0.14 -7.32 1.55
N MET A 569 -0.28 -8.64 1.41
CA MET A 569 0.43 -9.62 2.25
C MET A 569 1.95 -9.63 1.97
N THR A 570 2.45 -8.98 0.91
CA THR A 570 3.90 -8.81 0.69
C THR A 570 4.56 -7.98 1.81
N ALA A 571 3.77 -7.27 2.62
CA ALA A 571 4.26 -6.60 3.83
C ALA A 571 5.12 -7.54 4.70
N TYR A 572 4.68 -8.80 4.91
CA TYR A 572 5.43 -9.76 5.73
C TYR A 572 6.74 -10.22 5.08
N HIS A 573 6.78 -10.35 3.75
CA HIS A 573 8.03 -10.63 3.04
C HIS A 573 9.02 -9.47 3.16
N GLU A 574 8.54 -8.23 3.12
CA GLU A 574 9.38 -7.06 3.37
C GLU A 574 9.86 -7.00 4.82
N PHE A 575 9.06 -7.46 5.79
CA PHE A 575 9.53 -7.60 7.17
C PHE A 575 10.66 -8.62 7.29
N THR A 576 10.50 -9.80 6.68
CA THR A 576 11.55 -10.83 6.64
C THR A 576 12.80 -10.32 5.90
N ARG A 577 12.63 -9.64 4.76
CA ARG A 577 13.73 -9.02 4.01
C ARG A 577 14.49 -8.00 4.86
N GLY A 578 13.76 -7.17 5.61
CA GLY A 578 14.33 -6.20 6.54
C GLY A 578 15.17 -6.87 7.64
N GLY A 579 14.69 -7.98 8.20
CA GLY A 579 15.41 -8.78 9.19
C GLY A 579 16.67 -9.44 8.62
N ILE A 580 16.58 -10.03 7.43
CA ILE A 580 17.72 -10.61 6.71
C ILE A 580 18.80 -9.55 6.45
N ALA A 581 18.43 -8.39 5.90
CA ALA A 581 19.35 -7.31 5.61
C ALA A 581 20.03 -6.76 6.88
N LEU A 582 19.29 -6.70 8.01
CA LEU A 582 19.86 -6.33 9.30
C LEU A 582 20.98 -7.30 9.73
N GLY A 583 20.76 -8.61 9.62
CA GLY A 583 21.77 -9.63 9.93
C GLY A 583 22.99 -9.56 8.99
N LEU A 584 22.76 -9.36 7.69
CA LEU A 584 23.83 -9.14 6.70
C LEU A 584 24.61 -7.83 6.91
N GLY A 585 24.12 -6.96 7.80
CA GLY A 585 24.71 -5.65 8.07
C GLY A 585 24.42 -4.59 7.00
N ASP A 586 23.45 -4.82 6.12
CA ASP A 586 22.97 -3.81 5.17
C ASP A 586 21.84 -3.00 5.79
N LEU A 587 22.23 -1.99 6.58
CA LEU A 587 21.26 -1.17 7.31
C LEU A 587 20.38 -0.33 6.39
N ASP A 588 20.84 0.01 5.17
CA ASP A 588 20.09 0.76 4.15
C ASP A 588 18.97 -0.08 3.57
N ASP A 589 19.30 -1.28 3.09
CA ASP A 589 18.30 -2.20 2.57
C ASP A 589 17.33 -2.65 3.67
N SER A 590 17.82 -2.83 4.90
CA SER A 590 16.98 -3.16 6.06
C SER A 590 15.93 -2.08 6.37
N ALA A 591 16.35 -0.81 6.43
CA ALA A 591 15.43 0.31 6.67
C ALA A 591 14.38 0.42 5.56
N ALA A 592 14.82 0.35 4.31
CA ALA A 592 13.96 0.43 3.13
C ALA A 592 12.87 -0.64 3.13
N SER A 593 13.23 -1.89 3.40
CA SER A 593 12.27 -2.99 3.46
C SER A 593 11.29 -2.86 4.61
N PHE A 594 11.74 -2.54 5.82
CA PHE A 594 10.80 -2.35 6.94
C PHE A 594 9.82 -1.20 6.69
N ASP A 595 10.28 -0.05 6.19
CA ASP A 595 9.40 1.08 5.89
C ASP A 595 8.41 0.72 4.76
N ALA A 596 8.85 0.01 3.71
CA ALA A 596 7.98 -0.46 2.63
C ALA A 596 6.94 -1.50 3.08
N GLY A 597 7.27 -2.35 4.05
CA GLY A 597 6.34 -3.30 4.65
C GLY A 597 5.32 -2.60 5.56
N LEU A 598 5.77 -1.65 6.39
CA LEU A 598 4.91 -0.95 7.35
C LEU A 598 3.87 -0.09 6.64
N ASP A 599 4.25 0.61 5.58
CA ASP A 599 3.32 1.40 4.75
C ASP A 599 2.20 0.53 4.16
N ARG A 600 2.53 -0.69 3.72
CA ARG A 600 1.55 -1.65 3.18
C ARG A 600 0.65 -2.19 4.28
N ALA A 601 1.24 -2.54 5.42
CA ALA A 601 0.49 -3.03 6.58
C ALA A 601 -0.51 -1.98 7.10
N ASP A 602 -0.11 -0.71 7.15
CA ASP A 602 -1.00 0.39 7.55
C ASP A 602 -2.10 0.65 6.52
N SER A 603 -1.80 0.51 5.22
CA SER A 603 -2.81 0.67 4.15
C SER A 603 -3.86 -0.44 4.11
N ALA A 604 -3.55 -1.61 4.69
CA ALA A 604 -4.38 -2.81 4.68
C ALA A 604 -4.89 -3.21 6.08
N ASP A 605 -4.87 -2.30 7.05
CA ASP A 605 -5.35 -2.51 8.42
C ASP A 605 -4.70 -3.71 9.15
N MET A 606 -3.43 -4.02 8.89
CA MET A 606 -2.75 -5.20 9.44
C MET A 606 -2.19 -4.96 10.86
N GLY A 607 -2.34 -5.97 11.73
CA GLY A 607 -1.98 -5.87 13.15
C GLY A 607 -0.58 -6.40 13.53
N TRP A 608 -0.04 -7.38 12.80
CA TRP A 608 1.22 -8.06 13.15
C TRP A 608 2.46 -7.25 12.72
N LYS A 609 2.72 -6.13 13.41
CA LYS A 609 3.78 -5.17 13.03
C LYS A 609 4.96 -5.13 14.01
N SER A 610 4.89 -5.81 15.15
CA SER A 610 5.87 -5.66 16.25
C SER A 610 7.31 -5.97 15.84
N MET A 611 7.53 -7.03 15.04
CA MET A 611 8.87 -7.41 14.56
C MET A 611 9.44 -6.34 13.62
N ALA A 612 8.62 -5.79 12.72
CA ALA A 612 9.04 -4.77 11.77
C ALA A 612 9.32 -3.43 12.42
N VAL A 613 8.44 -2.99 13.33
CA VAL A 613 8.61 -1.77 14.13
C VAL A 613 9.88 -1.87 14.98
N GLY A 614 10.05 -2.99 15.69
CA GLY A 614 11.22 -3.25 16.51
C GLY A 614 12.51 -3.30 15.69
N GLY A 615 12.51 -4.06 14.58
CA GLY A 615 13.65 -4.15 13.67
C GLY A 615 14.05 -2.80 13.06
N ARG A 616 13.08 -2.01 12.59
CA ARG A 616 13.34 -0.66 12.06
C ARG A 616 13.89 0.28 13.12
N ALA A 617 13.39 0.20 14.35
CA ALA A 617 13.91 0.97 15.48
C ALA A 617 15.35 0.54 15.85
N MET A 618 15.69 -0.76 15.77
CA MET A 618 17.07 -1.22 15.93
C MET A 618 18.00 -0.62 14.88
N VAL A 619 17.56 -0.55 13.62
CA VAL A 619 18.31 0.11 12.54
C VAL A 619 18.54 1.60 12.85
N ASP A 620 17.51 2.33 13.29
CA ASP A 620 17.63 3.74 13.70
C ASP A 620 18.66 3.89 14.85
N VAL A 621 18.59 3.02 15.86
CA VAL A 621 19.56 3.02 16.97
C VAL A 621 20.98 2.75 16.48
N LEU A 622 21.17 1.76 15.60
CA LEU A 622 22.50 1.40 15.07
C LEU A 622 23.13 2.57 14.29
N ARG A 623 22.34 3.28 13.48
CA ARG A 623 22.76 4.46 12.71
C ARG A 623 23.02 5.70 13.54
N GLY A 624 22.41 5.79 14.72
CA GLY A 624 22.52 6.97 15.59
C GLY A 624 21.32 7.93 15.50
N ASP A 625 20.26 7.54 14.81
CA ASP A 625 19.01 8.30 14.67
C ASP A 625 18.10 8.10 15.90
N LEU A 626 18.65 8.35 17.10
CA LEU A 626 18.04 7.96 18.38
C LEU A 626 16.68 8.63 18.64
N ALA A 627 16.47 9.85 18.13
CA ALA A 627 15.20 10.55 18.25
C ALA A 627 14.10 9.86 17.44
N THR A 628 14.40 9.50 16.19
CA THR A 628 13.49 8.74 15.31
C THR A 628 13.14 7.39 15.93
N ALA A 629 14.13 6.67 16.45
CA ALA A 629 13.91 5.41 17.17
C ALA A 629 12.94 5.59 18.36
N SER A 630 13.12 6.64 19.17
CA SER A 630 12.24 6.94 20.31
C SER A 630 10.81 7.19 19.85
N THR A 631 10.62 8.11 18.90
CA THR A 631 9.28 8.45 18.38
C THR A 631 8.56 7.23 17.82
N ARG A 632 9.28 6.36 17.08
CA ARG A 632 8.71 5.13 16.51
C ARG A 632 8.25 4.15 17.60
N LEU A 633 9.07 3.95 18.62
CA LEU A 633 8.73 3.05 19.73
C LEU A 633 7.60 3.62 20.60
N ASP A 634 7.58 4.94 20.85
CA ASP A 634 6.51 5.59 21.62
C ASP A 634 5.17 5.54 20.87
N ALA A 635 5.19 5.68 19.53
CA ALA A 635 4.01 5.49 18.70
C ALA A 635 3.49 4.05 18.76
N TRP A 636 4.39 3.05 18.78
CA TRP A 636 4.03 1.64 18.93
C TRP A 636 3.32 1.34 20.25
N ASP A 637 3.86 1.85 21.37
CA ASP A 637 3.25 1.67 22.68
C ASP A 637 1.79 2.19 22.74
N GLY A 638 1.47 3.22 21.94
CA GLY A 638 0.12 3.77 21.83
C GLY A 638 -0.87 2.93 21.02
N THR A 639 -0.42 1.91 20.27
CA THR A 639 -1.29 1.13 19.38
C THR A 639 -2.11 0.07 20.11
N GLY A 640 -1.60 -0.48 21.22
CA GLY A 640 -2.19 -1.64 21.91
C GLY A 640 -2.13 -2.95 21.11
N LEU A 641 -1.44 -3.01 19.97
CA LEU A 641 -1.31 -4.20 19.14
C LEU A 641 -0.42 -5.27 19.81
N PRO A 642 -0.65 -6.57 19.54
CA PRO A 642 0.11 -7.65 20.15
C PRO A 642 1.54 -7.74 19.62
N ASN A 643 2.45 -8.27 20.45
CA ASN A 643 3.75 -8.72 19.99
C ASN A 643 3.57 -10.04 19.23
N GLN A 644 3.92 -10.08 17.94
CA GLN A 644 3.93 -11.29 17.13
C GLN A 644 4.79 -12.37 17.81
N PHE A 645 4.21 -13.56 18.02
CA PHE A 645 4.78 -14.68 18.78
C PHE A 645 5.09 -14.39 20.25
N GLY A 646 4.67 -13.25 20.76
CA GLY A 646 5.13 -12.73 22.05
C GLY A 646 6.57 -12.22 22.01
N PHE A 647 7.21 -12.14 20.83
CA PHE A 647 8.60 -11.67 20.69
C PHE A 647 8.69 -10.19 21.10
N PRO A 648 9.43 -9.83 22.16
CA PRO A 648 9.49 -8.46 22.65
C PRO A 648 10.53 -7.64 21.87
N VAL A 649 10.50 -7.69 20.53
CA VAL A 649 11.44 -6.99 19.63
C VAL A 649 11.42 -5.46 19.87
N PRO A 650 10.27 -4.78 20.02
CA PRO A 650 10.24 -3.36 20.36
C PRO A 650 10.89 -3.05 21.72
N ALA A 651 10.70 -3.91 22.72
CA ALA A 651 11.33 -3.74 24.03
C ALA A 651 12.85 -3.94 23.95
N HIS A 652 13.32 -4.92 23.17
CA HIS A 652 14.75 -5.10 22.89
C HIS A 652 15.35 -3.86 22.20
N ALA A 653 14.68 -3.32 21.18
CA ALA A 653 15.10 -2.08 20.52
C ALA A 653 15.15 -0.89 21.50
N ARG A 654 14.19 -0.80 22.43
CA ARG A 654 14.15 0.22 23.49
C ARG A 654 15.31 0.08 24.48
N ALA A 655 15.69 -1.16 24.84
CA ALA A 655 16.87 -1.41 25.66
C ALA A 655 18.16 -0.95 24.97
N LEU A 656 18.32 -1.22 23.66
CA LEU A 656 19.44 -0.72 22.86
C LEU A 656 19.44 0.81 22.76
N LEU A 657 18.27 1.44 22.63
CA LEU A 657 18.13 2.90 22.64
C LEU A 657 18.55 3.49 23.99
N HIS A 658 18.18 2.88 25.11
CA HIS A 658 18.63 3.29 26.44
C HIS A 658 20.15 3.12 26.60
N GLU A 659 20.70 2.01 26.11
CA GLU A 659 22.15 1.76 26.10
C GLU A 659 22.90 2.84 25.30
N ALA A 660 22.41 3.18 24.10
CA ALA A 660 22.97 4.21 23.23
C ALA A 660 22.95 5.59 23.90
N ASN A 661 21.87 5.91 24.63
CA ASN A 661 21.73 7.12 25.44
C ASN A 661 22.50 7.08 26.78
N ARG A 662 23.30 6.03 27.04
CA ARG A 662 24.05 5.82 28.28
C ARG A 662 23.18 5.73 29.53
N LYS A 663 21.89 5.41 29.39
CA LYS A 663 20.94 5.16 30.49
C LYS A 663 21.01 3.70 30.91
N LEU A 664 22.16 3.25 31.43
CA LEU A 664 22.48 1.82 31.61
C LEU A 664 21.52 1.09 32.55
N ARG A 665 21.06 1.72 33.63
CA ARG A 665 20.06 1.10 34.53
C ARG A 665 18.72 0.87 33.83
N ALA A 666 18.23 1.87 33.09
CA ALA A 666 17.00 1.74 32.31
C ALA A 666 17.16 0.67 31.22
N ALA A 667 18.32 0.63 30.55
CA ALA A 667 18.64 -0.41 29.58
C ALA A 667 18.58 -1.81 30.20
N ALA A 668 19.18 -2.02 31.38
CA ALA A 668 19.15 -3.30 32.09
C ALA A 668 17.74 -3.69 32.53
N THR A 669 16.96 -2.75 33.08
CA THR A 669 15.55 -3.01 33.44
C THR A 669 14.73 -3.44 32.23
N THR A 670 14.83 -2.72 31.10
CA THR A 670 14.09 -3.07 29.88
C THR A 670 14.57 -4.38 29.26
N ALA A 671 15.89 -4.61 29.20
CA ALA A 671 16.46 -5.85 28.68
C ALA A 671 16.09 -7.06 29.54
N GLY A 672 16.11 -6.92 30.87
CA GLY A 672 15.71 -7.97 31.81
C GLY A 672 14.24 -8.33 31.70
N ALA A 673 13.35 -7.34 31.64
CA ALA A 673 11.92 -7.60 31.42
C ALA A 673 11.68 -8.36 30.11
N ALA A 674 12.31 -7.93 29.01
CA ALA A 674 12.20 -8.61 27.72
C ALA A 674 12.77 -10.04 27.73
N TRP A 675 13.88 -10.25 28.46
CA TRP A 675 14.50 -11.56 28.64
C TRP A 675 13.62 -12.51 29.45
N ASP A 676 13.12 -12.06 30.59
CA ASP A 676 12.29 -12.86 31.48
C ASP A 676 10.94 -13.20 30.82
N ASP A 677 10.35 -12.27 30.04
CA ASP A 677 9.17 -12.55 29.22
C ASP A 677 9.46 -13.66 28.19
N GLY A 678 10.60 -13.60 27.51
CA GLY A 678 11.01 -14.62 26.55
C GLY A 678 11.25 -15.98 27.19
N ARG A 679 11.85 -16.03 28.41
CA ARG A 679 12.00 -17.26 29.19
C ARG A 679 10.65 -17.84 29.59
N ARG A 680 9.74 -17.00 30.11
CA ARG A 680 8.39 -17.43 30.51
C ARG A 680 7.63 -18.07 29.35
N LEU A 681 7.81 -17.55 28.14
CA LEU A 681 7.17 -18.04 26.93
C LEU A 681 7.96 -19.14 26.21
N ASN A 682 9.11 -19.55 26.76
CA ASN A 682 10.00 -20.56 26.18
C ASN A 682 10.36 -20.28 24.71
N LEU A 683 10.74 -19.03 24.40
CA LEU A 683 11.07 -18.58 23.04
C LEU A 683 12.48 -19.03 22.62
N CYS A 684 12.69 -20.34 22.48
CA CYS A 684 13.99 -20.95 22.22
C CYS A 684 14.67 -20.48 20.92
N SER A 685 13.91 -20.08 19.90
CA SER A 685 14.47 -19.50 18.67
C SER A 685 14.85 -18.03 18.81
N TRP A 686 14.22 -17.28 19.71
CA TRP A 686 14.44 -15.84 19.86
C TRP A 686 15.48 -15.48 20.93
N LEU A 687 15.44 -16.12 22.10
CA LEU A 687 16.34 -15.83 23.22
C LEU A 687 17.84 -15.85 22.83
N PRO A 688 18.33 -16.82 22.04
CA PRO A 688 19.71 -16.84 21.56
C PRO A 688 20.10 -15.57 20.79
N THR A 689 19.18 -15.00 20.00
CA THR A 689 19.43 -13.81 19.17
C THR A 689 19.66 -12.53 19.96
N VAL A 690 19.15 -12.45 21.20
CA VAL A 690 19.27 -11.25 22.05
C VAL A 690 20.24 -11.43 23.22
N ALA A 691 20.64 -12.67 23.53
CA ALA A 691 21.45 -13.04 24.69
C ALA A 691 22.74 -12.20 24.84
N LEU A 692 23.51 -12.06 23.75
CA LEU A 692 24.76 -11.29 23.77
C LEU A 692 24.53 -9.81 24.11
N GLY A 693 23.50 -9.20 23.53
CA GLY A 693 23.14 -7.81 23.80
C GLY A 693 22.67 -7.61 25.24
N THR A 694 21.83 -8.53 25.75
CA THR A 694 21.33 -8.51 27.13
C THR A 694 22.46 -8.69 28.14
N ALA A 695 23.36 -9.67 27.93
CA ALA A 695 24.53 -9.89 28.77
C ALA A 695 25.45 -8.66 28.78
N ARG A 696 25.72 -8.06 27.61
CA ARG A 696 26.49 -6.80 27.50
C ARG A 696 25.87 -5.68 28.34
N ILE A 697 24.55 -5.50 28.24
CA ILE A 697 23.84 -4.48 29.02
C ILE A 697 23.97 -4.76 30.53
N GLY A 698 23.77 -6.02 30.95
CA GLY A 698 23.93 -6.45 32.35
C GLY A 698 25.32 -6.17 32.90
N VAL A 699 26.37 -6.57 32.18
CA VAL A 699 27.78 -6.32 32.56
C VAL A 699 28.03 -4.82 32.69
N ARG A 700 27.58 -4.01 31.73
CA ARG A 700 27.80 -2.56 31.73
C ARG A 700 27.02 -1.85 32.84
N ALA A 701 25.84 -2.35 33.21
CA ALA A 701 25.03 -1.82 34.30
C ALA A 701 25.50 -2.30 35.68
N GLY A 702 26.31 -3.37 35.74
CA GLY A 702 26.66 -4.05 37.00
C GLY A 702 25.48 -4.83 37.58
N ASP A 703 24.56 -5.30 36.74
CA ASP A 703 23.34 -5.99 37.16
C ASP A 703 23.55 -7.50 37.20
N THR A 704 23.99 -8.01 38.35
CA THR A 704 24.26 -9.44 38.54
C THR A 704 22.98 -10.29 38.53
N ALA A 705 21.82 -9.72 38.86
CA ALA A 705 20.56 -10.45 38.83
C ALA A 705 20.15 -10.74 37.38
N LEU A 706 20.26 -9.74 36.51
CA LEU A 706 20.05 -9.92 35.06
C LEU A 706 21.01 -10.96 34.48
N LEU A 707 22.31 -10.85 34.79
CA LEU A 707 23.32 -11.79 34.29
C LEU A 707 23.07 -13.22 34.75
N GLY A 708 22.61 -13.42 35.99
CA GLY A 708 22.19 -14.73 36.49
C GLY A 708 21.00 -15.28 35.70
N SER A 709 19.94 -14.47 35.48
CA SER A 709 18.79 -14.89 34.67
C SER A 709 19.18 -15.22 33.22
N VAL A 710 20.16 -14.51 32.64
CA VAL A 710 20.69 -14.82 31.32
C VAL A 710 21.42 -16.16 31.32
N LEU A 711 22.33 -16.38 32.28
CA LEU A 711 23.10 -17.61 32.35
C LEU A 711 22.20 -18.84 32.53
N ASP A 712 21.28 -18.78 33.51
CA ASP A 712 20.31 -19.85 33.77
C ASP A 712 19.44 -20.12 32.53
N GLY A 713 18.93 -19.07 31.89
CA GLY A 713 18.07 -19.21 30.72
C GLY A 713 18.78 -19.80 29.51
N LEU A 714 20.08 -19.55 29.35
CA LEU A 714 20.86 -20.14 28.26
C LEU A 714 21.12 -21.63 28.49
N ASP A 715 21.24 -22.09 29.74
CA ASP A 715 21.40 -23.52 30.09
C ASP A 715 20.14 -24.35 29.76
N ASP A 716 18.97 -23.71 29.80
CA ASP A 716 17.69 -24.35 29.48
C ASP A 716 17.44 -24.50 27.96
N ILE A 717 18.18 -23.78 27.10
CA ILE A 717 17.93 -23.75 25.65
C ILE A 717 18.84 -24.76 24.92
N PRO A 718 18.27 -25.67 24.10
CA PRO A 718 19.08 -26.52 23.24
C PRO A 718 19.77 -25.69 22.16
N ILE A 719 21.10 -25.78 22.09
CA ILE A 719 21.94 -25.07 21.11
C ILE A 719 22.65 -26.13 20.27
N PRO A 720 22.19 -26.40 19.05
CA PRO A 720 22.85 -27.36 18.17
C PRO A 720 24.30 -26.95 17.85
N PRO A 721 25.21 -27.93 17.67
CA PRO A 721 26.53 -27.64 17.11
C PRO A 721 26.39 -26.99 15.72
N ALA A 722 27.20 -25.97 15.43
CA ALA A 722 27.19 -25.20 14.17
C ALA A 722 25.93 -24.36 13.87
N TRP A 723 25.01 -24.19 14.83
CA TRP A 723 23.90 -23.24 14.71
C TRP A 723 24.44 -21.79 14.62
N PRO A 724 23.88 -20.88 13.80
CA PRO A 724 24.39 -19.50 13.65
C PRO A 724 24.52 -18.76 14.98
N MET A 725 23.64 -19.06 15.94
CA MET A 725 23.62 -18.40 17.25
C MET A 725 24.57 -19.02 18.29
N SER A 726 25.24 -20.14 17.99
CA SER A 726 26.14 -20.81 18.94
C SER A 726 27.27 -19.89 19.40
N GLY A 727 27.85 -19.09 18.50
CA GLY A 727 28.91 -18.13 18.84
C GLY A 727 28.46 -17.01 19.78
N PRO A 728 27.44 -16.21 19.41
CA PRO A 728 26.91 -15.17 20.28
C PRO A 728 26.46 -15.70 21.65
N VAL A 729 25.87 -16.90 21.70
CA VAL A 729 25.47 -17.52 22.97
C VAL A 729 26.68 -17.96 23.80
N ALA A 730 27.70 -18.59 23.20
CA ALA A 730 28.91 -18.99 23.92
C ALA A 730 29.63 -17.77 24.53
N VAL A 731 29.70 -16.67 23.78
CA VAL A 731 30.25 -15.40 24.26
C VAL A 731 29.39 -14.80 25.38
N ALA A 732 28.06 -14.83 25.26
CA ALA A 732 27.15 -14.37 26.32
C ALA A 732 27.32 -15.18 27.61
N ARG A 733 27.41 -16.51 27.53
CA ARG A 733 27.67 -17.40 28.67
C ARG A 733 29.00 -17.05 29.34
N ALA A 734 30.07 -16.92 28.56
CA ALA A 734 31.39 -16.55 29.08
C ALA A 734 31.38 -15.17 29.76
N MET A 735 30.66 -14.19 29.19
CA MET A 735 30.49 -12.87 29.81
C MET A 735 29.79 -12.95 31.16
N CYS A 736 28.69 -13.70 31.25
CA CYS A 736 27.98 -13.90 32.51
C CYS A 736 28.86 -14.61 33.54
N ALA A 737 29.57 -15.68 33.16
CA ALA A 737 30.45 -16.43 34.06
C ALA A 737 31.61 -15.57 34.59
N VAL A 738 32.28 -14.80 33.72
CA VAL A 738 33.34 -13.86 34.14
C VAL A 738 32.80 -12.82 35.12
N ALA A 739 31.61 -12.26 34.87
CA ALA A 739 31.04 -11.22 35.72
C ALA A 739 30.48 -11.74 37.06
N LEU A 740 29.98 -12.98 37.11
CA LEU A 740 29.34 -13.56 38.29
C LEU A 740 30.29 -14.41 39.14
N HIS A 741 31.29 -15.02 38.52
CA HIS A 741 32.15 -16.03 39.15
C HIS A 741 33.64 -15.66 39.13
N ASP A 742 33.98 -14.46 38.65
CA ASP A 742 35.35 -13.95 38.54
C ASP A 742 36.27 -14.89 37.72
N GLU A 743 35.69 -15.51 36.68
CA GLU A 743 36.45 -16.34 35.74
C GLU A 743 37.43 -15.50 34.90
N ASN A 744 38.40 -16.18 34.29
CA ASN A 744 39.38 -15.52 33.43
C ASN A 744 38.70 -14.86 32.22
N PRO A 745 38.83 -13.53 32.01
CA PRO A 745 38.25 -12.84 30.86
C PRO A 745 38.63 -13.43 29.49
N LEU A 746 39.76 -14.13 29.39
CA LEU A 746 40.18 -14.81 28.16
C LEU A 746 39.24 -15.95 27.72
N THR A 747 38.33 -16.44 28.57
CA THR A 747 37.27 -17.38 28.15
C THR A 747 36.32 -16.76 27.13
N ILE A 748 36.06 -15.44 27.23
CA ILE A 748 35.28 -14.68 26.23
C ILE A 748 36.01 -14.66 24.88
N VAL A 749 37.35 -14.50 24.91
CA VAL A 749 38.18 -14.50 23.70
C VAL A 749 38.19 -15.90 23.05
N ALA A 750 38.34 -16.94 23.87
CA ALA A 750 38.31 -18.33 23.40
C ALA A 750 36.97 -18.67 22.74
N ALA A 751 35.84 -18.32 23.37
CA ALA A 751 34.52 -18.52 22.81
C ALA A 751 34.31 -17.75 21.48
N ALA A 752 34.82 -16.52 21.39
CA ALA A 752 34.76 -15.73 20.17
C ALA A 752 35.59 -16.34 19.03
N ASP A 753 36.82 -16.78 19.32
CA ASP A 753 37.72 -17.39 18.33
C ASP A 753 37.20 -18.76 17.85
N GLU A 754 36.63 -19.58 18.74
CA GLU A 754 36.06 -20.90 18.41
C GLU A 754 34.89 -20.83 17.42
N HIS A 755 34.08 -19.77 17.49
CA HIS A 755 32.85 -19.65 16.72
C HIS A 755 32.87 -18.59 15.60
N ALA A 756 34.01 -17.94 15.39
CA ALA A 756 34.18 -16.91 14.36
C ALA A 756 33.81 -17.39 12.95
N ASP A 757 34.23 -18.62 12.60
CA ASP A 757 34.04 -19.19 11.27
C ASP A 757 32.55 -19.44 10.96
N ILE A 758 31.73 -19.75 11.96
CA ILE A 758 30.29 -19.97 11.79
C ILE A 758 29.62 -18.67 11.35
N LEU A 759 29.83 -17.56 12.09
CA LEU A 759 29.23 -16.26 11.79
C LEU A 759 29.65 -15.74 10.41
N GLN A 760 30.91 -15.96 10.03
CA GLN A 760 31.42 -15.60 8.70
C GLN A 760 30.79 -16.43 7.58
N THR A 761 30.60 -17.73 7.83
CA THR A 761 29.99 -18.66 6.86
C THR A 761 28.52 -18.31 6.60
N VAL A 762 27.77 -18.00 7.65
CA VAL A 762 26.33 -17.68 7.55
C VAL A 762 26.05 -16.21 7.23
N GLY A 763 27.10 -15.38 7.24
CA GLY A 763 27.05 -13.97 6.85
C GLY A 763 26.43 -13.01 7.87
N ASP A 764 26.27 -13.42 9.13
CA ASP A 764 25.71 -12.56 10.20
C ASP A 764 26.77 -11.58 10.74
N ARG A 765 26.92 -10.47 10.00
CA ARG A 765 27.89 -9.42 10.30
C ARG A 765 27.55 -8.62 11.55
N GLN A 766 26.26 -8.52 11.88
CA GLN A 766 25.81 -7.77 13.04
C GLN A 766 26.23 -8.49 14.33
N SER A 767 25.98 -9.80 14.39
CA SER A 767 26.42 -10.64 15.51
C SER A 767 27.94 -10.74 15.57
N GLU A 768 28.62 -10.91 14.43
CA GLU A 768 30.08 -10.96 14.35
C GLU A 768 30.74 -9.70 14.93
N ALA A 769 30.21 -8.52 14.59
CA ALA A 769 30.72 -7.26 15.14
C ALA A 769 30.59 -7.18 16.66
N CYS A 770 29.47 -7.67 17.21
CA CYS A 770 29.23 -7.68 18.65
C CYS A 770 30.16 -8.68 19.37
N VAL A 771 30.34 -9.89 18.81
CA VAL A 771 31.28 -10.89 19.35
C VAL A 771 32.70 -10.32 19.43
N TRP A 772 33.18 -9.68 18.36
CA TRP A 772 34.52 -9.08 18.35
C TRP A 772 34.66 -7.88 19.29
N GLU A 773 33.59 -7.10 19.52
CA GLU A 773 33.58 -6.02 20.52
C GLU A 773 33.84 -6.57 21.93
N GLU A 774 33.15 -7.65 22.30
CA GLU A 774 33.27 -8.23 23.64
C GLU A 774 34.63 -8.91 23.84
N ALA A 775 35.10 -9.68 22.85
CA ALA A 775 36.43 -10.28 22.89
C ALA A 775 37.55 -9.23 22.98
N ALA A 776 37.42 -8.11 22.28
CA ALA A 776 38.38 -7.00 22.36
C ALA A 776 38.44 -6.38 23.76
N CYS A 777 37.28 -6.17 24.39
CA CYS A 777 37.21 -5.66 25.76
C CYS A 777 37.85 -6.66 26.73
N ALA A 778 37.52 -7.94 26.59
CA ALA A 778 38.02 -9.00 27.46
C ALA A 778 39.56 -9.16 27.39
N ALA A 779 40.13 -9.21 26.18
CA ALA A 779 41.59 -9.26 26.00
C ALA A 779 42.30 -8.06 26.63
N ALA A 780 41.75 -6.86 26.44
CA ALA A 780 42.31 -5.64 27.00
C ALA A 780 42.21 -5.58 28.53
N ILE A 781 41.12 -6.10 29.13
CA ILE A 781 40.95 -6.26 30.59
C ILE A 781 41.97 -7.26 31.14
N ALA A 782 42.22 -8.37 30.43
CA ALA A 782 43.23 -9.37 30.78
C ALA A 782 44.70 -8.88 30.62
N GLY A 783 44.90 -7.66 30.11
CA GLY A 783 46.22 -7.05 29.92
C GLY A 783 46.86 -7.30 28.56
N ASP A 784 46.25 -8.11 27.68
CA ASP A 784 46.73 -8.34 26.31
C ASP A 784 46.21 -7.23 25.37
N ARG A 785 46.89 -6.08 25.43
CA ARG A 785 46.50 -4.88 24.66
C ARG A 785 46.69 -5.05 23.16
N ASP A 786 47.64 -5.88 22.73
CA ASP A 786 47.89 -6.06 21.29
C ASP A 786 46.81 -6.94 20.67
N ARG A 787 46.42 -8.03 21.35
CA ARG A 787 45.25 -8.84 20.93
C ARG A 787 43.96 -8.03 21.02
N GLY A 788 43.75 -7.29 22.11
CA GLY A 788 42.60 -6.38 22.25
C GLY A 788 42.51 -5.36 21.12
N ARG A 789 43.65 -4.81 20.66
CA ARG A 789 43.69 -3.86 19.53
C ARG A 789 43.37 -4.53 18.19
N ASP A 790 43.84 -5.75 17.95
CA ASP A 790 43.51 -6.49 16.72
C ASP A 790 42.01 -6.79 16.62
N LEU A 791 41.45 -7.37 17.68
CA LEU A 791 40.03 -7.71 17.76
C LEU A 791 39.15 -6.46 17.64
N ALA A 792 39.53 -5.37 18.29
CA ALA A 792 38.83 -4.10 18.19
C ALA A 792 38.80 -3.54 16.76
N ARG A 793 39.89 -3.71 15.99
CA ARG A 793 39.94 -3.30 14.59
C ARG A 793 39.00 -4.15 13.72
N ARG A 794 38.82 -5.44 14.03
CA ARG A 794 37.84 -6.30 13.34
C ARG A 794 36.41 -5.79 13.59
N ALA A 795 36.05 -5.58 14.86
CA ALA A 795 34.73 -5.01 15.23
C ALA A 795 34.48 -3.63 14.58
N MET A 796 35.48 -2.74 14.62
CA MET A 796 35.40 -1.41 13.99
C MET A 796 35.21 -1.49 12.48
N ARG A 797 35.89 -2.41 11.80
CA ARG A 797 35.75 -2.59 10.34
C ARG A 797 34.33 -3.00 9.97
N LEU A 798 33.76 -3.97 10.68
CA LEU A 798 32.39 -4.43 10.46
C LEU A 798 31.38 -3.32 10.75
N THR A 799 31.45 -2.69 11.93
CA THR A 799 30.52 -1.62 12.32
C THR A 799 30.55 -0.41 11.38
N ARG A 800 31.73 -0.04 10.86
CA ARG A 800 31.86 1.00 9.83
C ARG A 800 31.29 0.58 8.49
N ALA A 801 31.58 -0.64 8.04
CA ALA A 801 31.07 -1.16 6.77
C ALA A 801 29.53 -1.20 6.74
N MET A 802 28.90 -1.47 7.89
CA MET A 802 27.45 -1.45 8.08
C MET A 802 26.86 -0.03 8.21
N GLY A 803 27.68 1.00 8.46
CA GLY A 803 27.19 2.33 8.82
C GLY A 803 26.62 2.42 10.26
N ALA A 804 26.96 1.47 11.13
CA ALA A 804 26.50 1.42 12.52
C ALA A 804 27.29 2.40 13.41
N ALA A 805 27.00 3.70 13.29
CA ALA A 805 27.72 4.77 13.98
C ALA A 805 27.63 4.68 15.51
N THR A 806 26.48 4.26 16.05
CA THR A 806 26.30 4.06 17.50
C THR A 806 27.19 2.94 18.01
N SER A 807 27.27 1.82 17.28
CA SER A 807 28.14 0.70 17.62
C SER A 807 29.62 1.09 17.53
N SER A 808 30.03 1.79 16.47
CA SER A 808 31.40 2.32 16.31
C SER A 808 31.80 3.21 17.49
N THR A 809 30.89 4.10 17.90
CA THR A 809 31.09 5.00 19.05
C THR A 809 31.18 4.21 20.37
N ARG A 810 30.36 3.18 20.54
CA ARG A 810 30.37 2.31 21.72
C ARG A 810 31.69 1.56 21.84
N VAL A 811 32.15 0.90 20.78
CA VAL A 811 33.43 0.17 20.73
C VAL A 811 34.59 1.09 21.13
N ALA A 812 34.71 2.26 20.48
CA ALA A 812 35.76 3.23 20.78
C ALA A 812 35.68 3.76 22.21
N SER A 813 34.47 4.02 22.73
CA SER A 813 34.26 4.50 24.10
C SER A 813 34.65 3.47 25.15
N ARG A 814 34.40 2.18 24.92
CA ARG A 814 34.68 1.10 25.87
C ARG A 814 36.17 0.75 25.95
N LEU A 815 36.88 0.83 24.83
CA LEU A 815 38.31 0.49 24.76
C LEU A 815 39.24 1.63 25.16
N ARG A 816 38.77 2.89 25.09
CA ARG A 816 39.53 4.08 25.52
C ARG A 816 40.07 3.99 26.95
N PRO A 817 39.27 3.67 28.00
CA PRO A 817 39.79 3.52 29.36
C PRO A 817 40.78 2.36 29.52
N LEU A 818 40.74 1.37 28.62
CA LEU A 818 41.66 0.22 28.60
C LEU A 818 42.98 0.50 27.85
N GLY A 819 43.23 1.76 27.47
CA GLY A 819 44.46 2.18 26.80
C GLY A 819 44.48 1.96 25.29
N ILE A 820 43.36 1.56 24.68
CA ILE A 820 43.23 1.37 23.24
C ILE A 820 42.40 2.53 22.66
N ARG A 821 43.04 3.37 21.85
CA ARG A 821 42.38 4.50 21.19
C ARG A 821 42.03 4.13 19.75
N LEU A 822 40.75 4.25 19.42
CA LEU A 822 40.20 4.05 18.09
C LEU A 822 39.51 5.34 17.66
N ASP A 823 39.56 5.62 16.36
CA ASP A 823 38.78 6.72 15.78
C ASP A 823 37.41 6.21 15.32
N PRO A 824 36.31 6.54 16.01
CA PRO A 824 34.98 6.14 15.55
C PRO A 824 34.56 6.87 14.27
N ALA A 825 35.19 8.00 13.92
CA ALA A 825 34.84 8.85 12.80
C ALA A 825 35.63 8.58 11.51
N ALA A 826 36.68 7.74 11.55
CA ALA A 826 37.39 7.31 10.34
C ALA A 826 36.44 6.49 9.46
N ARG A 827 35.95 7.10 8.39
CA ARG A 827 35.02 6.49 7.43
C ARG A 827 35.82 5.69 6.41
N ASP A 828 35.61 4.37 6.35
CA ASP A 828 36.17 3.52 5.29
C ASP A 828 35.31 3.56 4.01
N ARG A 829 34.05 4.01 4.11
CA ARG A 829 33.15 4.15 2.97
C ARG A 829 32.79 5.63 2.74
N PRO A 830 32.96 6.16 1.52
CA PRO A 830 32.53 7.52 1.22
C PRO A 830 31.00 7.62 1.32
N THR A 831 30.50 8.77 1.77
CA THR A 831 29.05 9.02 1.85
C THR A 831 28.44 9.46 0.53
N HIS A 832 29.29 9.77 -0.47
CA HIS A 832 28.89 10.17 -1.81
C HIS A 832 29.81 9.54 -2.85
N GLY A 833 29.32 9.43 -4.09
CA GLY A 833 30.05 8.83 -5.21
C GLY A 833 29.87 7.31 -5.31
N TRP A 834 30.36 6.69 -6.38
CA TRP A 834 30.05 5.29 -6.73
C TRP A 834 30.34 4.28 -5.61
N GLU A 835 31.44 4.47 -4.89
CA GLU A 835 31.85 3.61 -3.78
C GLU A 835 30.91 3.68 -2.55
N SER A 836 30.00 4.66 -2.52
CA SER A 836 28.97 4.79 -1.48
C SER A 836 27.73 3.90 -1.72
N LEU A 837 27.52 3.40 -2.94
CA LEU A 837 26.36 2.58 -3.29
C LEU A 837 26.40 1.20 -2.64
N THR A 838 25.29 0.71 -2.09
CA THR A 838 25.15 -0.70 -1.64
C THR A 838 25.31 -1.67 -2.82
N LYS A 839 25.49 -2.97 -2.55
CA LYS A 839 25.56 -3.97 -3.62
C LYS A 839 24.27 -3.99 -4.45
N THR A 840 23.13 -3.86 -3.78
CA THR A 840 21.82 -3.82 -4.41
C THR A 840 21.65 -2.53 -5.21
N GLU A 841 22.00 -1.37 -4.65
CA GLU A 841 22.00 -0.09 -5.36
C GLU A 841 22.93 -0.08 -6.58
N THR A 842 24.10 -0.72 -6.49
CA THR A 842 25.05 -0.87 -7.60
C THR A 842 24.43 -1.72 -8.70
N THR A 843 23.92 -2.91 -8.35
CA THR A 843 23.25 -3.81 -9.29
C THR A 843 22.06 -3.11 -9.95
N VAL A 844 21.24 -2.40 -9.17
CA VAL A 844 20.10 -1.63 -9.67
C VAL A 844 20.57 -0.51 -10.60
N ALA A 845 21.59 0.26 -10.24
CA ALA A 845 22.15 1.31 -11.09
C ALA A 845 22.72 0.77 -12.41
N GLU A 846 23.37 -0.40 -12.37
CA GLU A 846 23.89 -1.09 -13.56
C GLU A 846 22.77 -1.59 -14.47
N LEU A 847 21.69 -2.17 -13.92
CA LEU A 847 20.53 -2.58 -14.70
C LEU A 847 19.73 -1.38 -15.23
N VAL A 848 19.71 -0.26 -14.50
CA VAL A 848 19.18 1.01 -15.03
C VAL A 848 19.99 1.46 -16.25
N ALA A 849 21.31 1.29 -16.23
CA ALA A 849 22.19 1.66 -17.33
C ALA A 849 22.03 0.79 -18.59
N THR A 850 21.53 -0.44 -18.46
CA THR A 850 21.17 -1.30 -19.60
C THR A 850 19.81 -0.94 -20.21
N GLY A 851 19.13 0.09 -19.70
CA GLY A 851 17.83 0.53 -20.18
C GLY A 851 16.64 -0.27 -19.63
N MET A 852 16.87 -1.17 -18.66
CA MET A 852 15.78 -1.91 -18.03
C MET A 852 14.89 -0.96 -17.22
N SER A 853 13.58 -1.12 -17.37
CA SER A 853 12.54 -0.53 -16.52
C SER A 853 12.60 -1.10 -15.11
N GLY A 854 12.02 -0.40 -14.14
CA GLY A 854 11.96 -0.81 -12.75
C GLY A 854 11.16 -2.09 -12.56
N GLY A 855 10.16 -2.34 -13.41
CA GLY A 855 9.47 -3.63 -13.53
C GLY A 855 10.43 -4.74 -13.94
N GLU A 856 11.17 -4.56 -15.03
CA GLU A 856 12.14 -5.56 -15.48
C GLU A 856 13.27 -5.79 -14.46
N ILE A 857 13.70 -4.75 -13.74
CA ILE A 857 14.68 -4.88 -12.65
C ILE A 857 14.06 -5.62 -11.45
N ALA A 858 12.82 -5.32 -11.08
CA ALA A 858 12.08 -5.97 -10.01
C ALA A 858 11.95 -7.47 -10.28
N ASP A 859 11.56 -7.83 -11.50
CA ASP A 859 11.46 -9.22 -11.95
C ASP A 859 12.82 -9.91 -11.95
N ARG A 860 13.87 -9.20 -12.42
CA ARG A 860 15.23 -9.73 -12.48
C ARG A 860 15.82 -10.00 -11.10
N LEU A 861 15.54 -9.11 -10.15
CA LEU A 861 16.09 -9.14 -8.79
C LEU A 861 15.15 -9.80 -7.77
N PHE A 862 13.94 -10.17 -8.19
CA PHE A 862 12.89 -10.75 -7.33
C PHE A 862 12.59 -9.85 -6.11
N ILE A 863 12.47 -8.55 -6.36
CA ILE A 863 12.11 -7.53 -5.36
C ILE A 863 10.94 -6.72 -5.87
N SER A 864 10.22 -6.01 -4.99
CA SER A 864 9.10 -5.17 -5.47
C SER A 864 9.61 -3.99 -6.30
N ILE A 865 8.82 -3.51 -7.26
CA ILE A 865 9.16 -2.31 -8.05
C ILE A 865 9.44 -1.11 -7.12
N ARG A 866 8.70 -1.01 -6.01
CA ARG A 866 8.94 0.02 -5.00
C ARG A 866 10.29 -0.14 -4.30
N THR A 867 10.75 -1.37 -4.08
CA THR A 867 12.07 -1.66 -3.52
C THR A 867 13.17 -1.24 -4.50
N VAL A 868 13.04 -1.58 -5.80
CA VAL A 868 13.93 -1.07 -6.86
C VAL A 868 14.00 0.46 -6.81
N GLN A 869 12.85 1.11 -6.73
CA GLN A 869 12.76 2.56 -6.68
C GLN A 869 13.44 3.17 -5.46
N THR A 870 13.27 2.57 -4.28
CA THR A 870 13.99 3.00 -3.07
C THR A 870 15.50 2.91 -3.30
N HIS A 871 15.99 1.82 -3.89
CA HIS A 871 17.41 1.70 -4.24
C HIS A 871 17.86 2.72 -5.29
N VAL A 872 17.06 2.99 -6.33
CA VAL A 872 17.36 4.04 -7.31
C VAL A 872 17.44 5.41 -6.62
N SER A 873 16.49 5.73 -5.75
CA SER A 873 16.45 7.00 -5.02
C SER A 873 17.66 7.18 -4.11
N HIS A 874 18.01 6.14 -3.35
CA HIS A 874 19.22 6.14 -2.54
C HIS A 874 20.49 6.27 -3.41
N ALA A 875 20.55 5.57 -4.55
CA ALA A 875 21.68 5.66 -5.45
C ALA A 875 21.84 7.06 -6.06
N LEU A 876 20.74 7.69 -6.49
CA LEU A 876 20.71 9.06 -6.99
C LEU A 876 21.22 10.04 -5.92
N ALA A 877 20.67 9.96 -4.70
CA ALA A 877 21.08 10.81 -3.59
C ALA A 877 22.57 10.66 -3.27
N LYS A 878 23.06 9.41 -3.21
CA LYS A 878 24.46 9.07 -2.96
C LYS A 878 25.40 9.55 -4.08
N LEU A 879 24.95 9.54 -5.33
CA LEU A 879 25.76 10.01 -6.46
C LEU A 879 25.63 11.52 -6.72
N GLY A 880 24.73 12.20 -6.01
CA GLY A 880 24.40 13.61 -6.30
C GLY A 880 23.71 13.80 -7.66
N LEU A 881 23.05 12.74 -8.14
CA LEU A 881 22.31 12.71 -9.40
C LEU A 881 20.83 12.94 -9.10
N ARG A 882 20.10 13.46 -10.08
CA ARG A 882 18.72 13.93 -9.94
C ARG A 882 17.73 13.07 -10.70
N THR A 883 18.18 12.37 -11.73
CA THR A 883 17.29 11.58 -12.59
C THR A 883 17.85 10.20 -12.87
N ARG A 884 16.96 9.24 -13.10
CA ARG A 884 17.31 7.89 -13.56
C ARG A 884 18.14 7.92 -14.86
N VAL A 885 17.87 8.89 -15.73
CA VAL A 885 18.64 9.12 -16.97
C VAL A 885 20.06 9.58 -16.65
N GLU A 886 20.23 10.50 -15.69
CA GLU A 886 21.56 10.89 -15.20
C GLU A 886 22.29 9.70 -14.55
N LEU A 887 21.59 8.82 -13.82
CA LEU A 887 22.15 7.57 -13.29
C LEU A 887 22.65 6.65 -14.40
N ALA A 888 21.82 6.39 -15.41
CA ALA A 888 22.20 5.57 -16.55
C ALA A 888 23.42 6.16 -17.28
N ALA A 889 23.40 7.47 -17.56
CA ALA A 889 24.50 8.17 -18.22
C ALA A 889 25.80 8.14 -17.39
N PHE A 890 25.70 8.33 -16.07
CA PHE A 890 26.83 8.24 -15.15
C PHE A 890 27.47 6.84 -15.16
N VAL A 891 26.66 5.79 -15.11
CA VAL A 891 27.13 4.40 -15.13
C VAL A 891 27.78 4.05 -16.47
N VAL A 892 27.14 4.40 -17.59
CA VAL A 892 27.69 4.16 -18.94
C VAL A 892 29.02 4.91 -19.12
N GLY A 893 29.09 6.17 -18.70
CA GLY A 893 30.32 6.96 -18.77
C GLY A 893 31.45 6.37 -17.90
N ARG A 894 31.10 5.75 -16.78
CA ARG A 894 32.05 5.05 -15.90
C ARG A 894 32.51 3.71 -16.48
N GLN A 895 31.67 2.98 -17.23
CA GLN A 895 32.06 1.72 -17.88
C GLN A 895 32.96 1.93 -19.10
N GLN A 896 32.98 3.13 -19.68
CA GLN A 896 33.83 3.52 -20.81
C GLN A 896 35.18 4.15 -20.40
N SER A 897 35.36 4.44 -19.11
CA SER A 897 36.58 4.99 -18.50
C SER A 897 37.39 3.91 -17.82
#